data_AF-A0A8S9BYC7-F1
#
_entry.id   AF-A0A8S9BYC7-F1
#
_cell.length_a   1.000
_cell.length_b   1.000
_cell.length_c   1.000
_cell.angle_alpha   90.00
_cell.angle_beta   90.00
_cell.angle_gamma   90.00
#
_symmetry.space_group_name_H-M   'P 1'
#
loop_
_entity.id
_entity.type
_entity.pdbx_description
1 polymer ?
#
loop_
_entity_poly.entity_id
_entity_poly.type
_entity_poly.pdbx_seq_one_letter_code
_entity_poly.pdbx_strand_id
1 'polypeptide(L)'
;MLGTTPQCEFSPLGTDDVEHSIADAQDIIDNDEIAQRPWEGRGYFWRACIWTICSATALITTKRLMFAHGCHYPLTIAFHSFTAILVTYILRAVFGSTNTQANTQQWSFRNPSESDLLPTKYWAFMLPAAMTAAASFPMLLEGMLHMQSLPVIVMLFPLVYAAESVVLFISCSSRSQKSLPWEAMLIALPSAFVLQNEYRLTVPGLIWGVTSVLLLGLSRACFVIGTERIGLELAVEARREANNGFLLMTVLFGLLFSGIAAYPFEHIHYMHPLDDSTKGLMVVNIAAIVGTAFSGTSTMTFTPISFEDTHVQFSNIPVPPIEILASLTSSLLVGLISVYLQPTYVSWIQITEYLAASAALAGGTRIYNFTVQCMGFTQQQFKNSLRKDFPESRMPSSFTASAVAFTFIVLLSWSLSALSSASIDSLPPSLPTTFDLSYRSHSQFDIVISMYQESPSSVKSMIEKLKSTAYLSIIAPDVQVIIYTKDSSSDLDLLKNETGADIVQRFPNTGREGGTYLQHIVSNWNFLAEKTMFIQAHAHNMRELIPRINSYLVPQTGMLSLGFTGVTCECGACSDRWGWEDKWSVVPTLYEEIYGAPCESSQQITLSYKGQFVASAKRIRGIDKKIYQDLLDAITSRDGWPHNATTLGLDGNGEAGGGEGDADEEDSPNNPLFGFAVERIWGLLMQCGTDARVAARCPSLLSGTSRGRGIDGRVEDCQCLDEIG
;
A
#
# COMPACT_ATOMS: atom_id res chain seq x y z
N MET A 1 4.70 37.97 -22.57
CA MET A 1 4.01 37.05 -23.50
C MET A 1 3.08 36.14 -22.70
N LEU A 2 2.02 36.72 -22.14
CA LEU A 2 0.92 36.01 -21.51
C LEU A 2 -0.24 36.11 -22.51
N GLY A 3 -0.45 35.03 -23.28
CA GLY A 3 -1.49 34.95 -24.30
C GLY A 3 -2.56 33.95 -23.87
N THR A 4 -3.77 34.47 -23.69
CA THR A 4 -5.09 33.85 -23.91
C THR A 4 -5.27 32.38 -23.48
N THR A 5 -6.12 32.17 -22.48
CA THR A 5 -6.79 30.89 -22.19
C THR A 5 -7.41 30.30 -23.47
N PRO A 6 -7.17 29.01 -23.79
CA PRO A 6 -7.62 28.41 -25.04
C PRO A 6 -9.14 28.16 -24.99
N GLN A 7 -9.89 28.87 -25.82
CA GLN A 7 -11.25 28.46 -26.17
C GLN A 7 -11.15 27.39 -27.26
N CYS A 8 -11.74 26.22 -27.01
CA CYS A 8 -12.04 25.22 -28.04
C CYS A 8 -13.20 25.75 -28.91
N GLU A 9 -12.96 26.80 -29.69
CA GLU A 9 -13.91 27.29 -30.71
C GLU A 9 -13.70 26.52 -32.00
N PHE A 10 -14.72 25.77 -32.41
CA PHE A 10 -14.84 25.26 -33.78
C PHE A 10 -15.79 26.17 -34.54
N SER A 11 -15.37 26.61 -35.74
CA SER A 11 -16.30 27.19 -36.71
C SER A 11 -17.29 26.11 -37.17
N PRO A 12 -18.61 26.35 -37.14
CA PRO A 12 -19.58 25.39 -37.63
C PRO A 12 -19.41 25.24 -39.15
N LEU A 13 -19.31 23.98 -39.62
CA LEU A 13 -19.47 23.64 -41.03
C LEU A 13 -20.88 24.07 -41.49
N GLY A 14 -20.94 24.65 -42.69
CA GLY A 14 -22.19 25.10 -43.30
C GLY A 14 -23.18 23.95 -43.47
N THR A 15 -24.46 24.24 -43.30
CA THR A 15 -25.56 23.28 -43.37
C THR A 15 -25.65 22.50 -44.69
N ASP A 16 -25.04 23.02 -45.76
CA ASP A 16 -25.10 22.42 -47.09
C ASP A 16 -24.06 21.30 -47.30
N ASP A 17 -22.98 21.27 -46.51
CA ASP A 17 -21.98 20.18 -46.53
C ASP A 17 -22.42 18.96 -45.69
N VAL A 18 -23.44 19.14 -44.83
CA VAL A 18 -23.95 18.10 -43.91
C VAL A 18 -24.87 17.12 -44.63
N GLU A 19 -25.71 17.58 -45.57
CA GLU A 19 -26.61 16.67 -46.30
C GLU A 19 -25.87 15.76 -47.28
N HIS A 20 -24.78 16.23 -47.90
CA HIS A 20 -24.01 15.40 -48.82
C HIS A 20 -23.15 14.35 -48.08
N SER A 21 -22.64 14.69 -46.89
CA SER A 21 -21.88 13.78 -46.04
C SER A 21 -22.75 12.70 -45.38
N ILE A 22 -24.03 13.00 -45.09
CA ILE A 22 -24.97 12.01 -44.54
C ILE A 22 -25.34 10.95 -45.59
N ALA A 23 -25.49 11.34 -46.86
CA ALA A 23 -25.79 10.39 -47.94
C ALA A 23 -24.63 9.41 -48.22
N ASP A 24 -23.39 9.91 -48.22
CA ASP A 24 -22.20 9.05 -48.41
C ASP A 24 -21.90 8.20 -47.16
N ALA A 25 -22.25 8.67 -45.95
CA ALA A 25 -22.13 7.89 -44.72
C ALA A 25 -23.16 6.75 -44.65
N GLN A 26 -24.38 6.96 -45.16
CA GLN A 26 -25.42 5.93 -45.17
C GLN A 26 -25.06 4.75 -46.10
N ASP A 27 -24.42 5.03 -47.25
CA ASP A 27 -24.03 4.01 -48.25
C ASP A 27 -22.79 3.19 -47.81
N ILE A 28 -21.99 3.73 -46.88
CA ILE A 28 -20.90 3.00 -46.20
C ILE A 28 -21.45 2.14 -45.05
N ILE A 29 -22.50 2.58 -44.36
CA ILE A 29 -23.10 1.84 -43.24
C ILE A 29 -23.90 0.62 -43.74
N ASP A 30 -24.55 0.69 -44.91
CA ASP A 30 -25.32 -0.43 -45.46
C ASP A 30 -24.46 -1.52 -46.11
N ASN A 31 -23.15 -1.29 -46.31
CA ASN A 31 -22.21 -2.30 -46.83
C ASN A 31 -21.33 -2.96 -45.75
N ASP A 32 -21.40 -2.51 -44.49
CA ASP A 32 -20.56 -3.01 -43.39
C ASP A 32 -21.26 -4.06 -42.50
N GLU A 33 -22.41 -4.59 -42.95
CA GLU A 33 -23.05 -5.72 -42.29
C GLU A 33 -22.61 -7.08 -42.89
N ILE A 34 -22.02 -7.89 -42.00
CA ILE A 34 -21.97 -9.37 -42.06
C ILE A 34 -20.78 -9.96 -42.85
N ALA A 35 -19.57 -9.50 -42.55
CA ALA A 35 -18.40 -10.39 -42.51
C ALA A 35 -17.55 -10.10 -41.29
N GLN A 36 -18.12 -10.32 -40.09
CA GLN A 36 -17.36 -10.51 -38.85
C GLN A 36 -16.28 -11.56 -39.12
N ARG A 37 -15.03 -11.14 -39.38
CA ARG A 37 -13.89 -12.05 -39.48
C ARG A 37 -13.62 -12.58 -38.08
N PRO A 38 -13.85 -13.88 -37.80
CA PRO A 38 -13.63 -14.46 -36.46
C PRO A 38 -12.16 -14.42 -36.01
N TRP A 39 -11.24 -14.04 -36.91
CA TRP A 39 -9.80 -14.02 -36.72
C TRP A 39 -9.29 -12.75 -36.05
N GLU A 40 -9.97 -11.61 -36.18
CA GLU A 40 -9.52 -10.33 -35.58
C GLU A 40 -9.74 -10.30 -34.06
N GLY A 41 -10.84 -10.87 -33.57
CA GLY A 41 -11.12 -10.97 -32.12
C GLY A 41 -10.12 -11.81 -31.33
N ARG A 42 -9.41 -12.74 -31.98
CA ARG A 42 -8.47 -13.65 -31.31
C ARG A 42 -7.19 -12.94 -30.85
N GLY A 43 -6.75 -11.90 -31.56
CA GLY A 43 -5.52 -11.17 -31.22
C GLY A 43 -5.63 -10.34 -29.94
N TYR A 44 -6.72 -9.59 -29.82
CA TYR A 44 -6.98 -8.71 -28.68
C TYR A 44 -7.12 -9.49 -27.37
N PHE A 45 -7.78 -10.64 -27.42
CA PHE A 45 -7.91 -11.53 -26.27
C PHE A 45 -6.55 -11.99 -25.74
N TRP A 46 -5.64 -12.46 -26.62
CA TRP A 46 -4.31 -12.88 -26.18
C TRP A 46 -3.48 -11.74 -25.60
N ARG A 47 -3.57 -10.54 -26.19
CA ARG A 47 -2.91 -9.34 -25.65
C ARG A 47 -3.41 -9.01 -24.25
N ALA A 48 -4.72 -9.03 -24.05
CA ALA A 48 -5.33 -8.83 -22.73
C ALA A 48 -4.88 -9.89 -21.72
N CYS A 49 -4.86 -11.17 -22.09
CA CYS A 49 -4.38 -12.24 -21.21
C CYS A 49 -2.91 -12.08 -20.82
N ILE A 50 -2.04 -11.78 -21.78
CA ILE A 50 -0.60 -11.55 -21.53
C ILE A 50 -0.43 -10.34 -20.61
N TRP A 51 -1.13 -9.24 -20.90
CA TRP A 51 -1.13 -8.05 -20.07
C TRP A 51 -1.58 -8.36 -18.64
N THR A 52 -2.66 -9.11 -18.46
CA THR A 52 -3.16 -9.49 -17.13
C THR A 52 -2.12 -10.26 -16.32
N ILE A 53 -1.47 -11.25 -16.93
CA ILE A 53 -0.43 -12.07 -16.25
C ILE A 53 0.79 -11.21 -15.93
N CYS A 54 1.27 -10.43 -16.90
CA CYS A 54 2.43 -9.57 -16.72
C CYS A 54 2.18 -8.47 -15.69
N SER A 55 1.01 -7.82 -15.71
CA SER A 55 0.63 -6.77 -14.76
C SER A 55 0.56 -7.30 -13.32
N ALA A 56 -0.12 -8.43 -13.12
CA ALA A 56 -0.19 -9.07 -11.80
C ALA A 56 1.20 -9.50 -11.31
N THR A 57 2.00 -10.11 -12.19
CA THR A 57 3.37 -10.53 -11.86
C THR A 57 4.24 -9.33 -11.49
N ALA A 58 4.17 -8.22 -12.23
CA ALA A 58 4.90 -7.00 -11.93
C ALA A 58 4.53 -6.46 -10.53
N LEU A 59 3.24 -6.34 -10.21
CA LEU A 59 2.78 -5.87 -8.89
C LEU A 59 3.30 -6.74 -7.73
N ILE A 60 3.13 -8.05 -7.86
CA ILE A 60 3.53 -9.01 -6.81
C ILE A 60 5.04 -9.02 -6.63
N THR A 61 5.79 -9.07 -7.72
CA THR A 61 7.25 -9.14 -7.66
C THR A 61 7.87 -7.83 -7.19
N THR A 62 7.31 -6.66 -7.55
CA THR A 62 7.75 -5.37 -6.99
C THR A 62 7.54 -5.33 -5.48
N LYS A 63 6.36 -5.73 -5.00
CA LYS A 63 6.07 -5.76 -3.56
C LYS A 63 7.01 -6.72 -2.82
N ARG A 64 7.28 -7.89 -3.40
CA ARG A 64 8.20 -8.88 -2.84
C ARG A 64 9.65 -8.40 -2.83
N LEU A 65 10.11 -7.72 -3.88
CA LEU A 65 11.45 -7.11 -3.90
C LEU A 65 11.61 -6.14 -2.73
N MET A 66 10.63 -5.26 -2.52
CA MET A 66 10.69 -4.26 -1.46
C MET A 66 10.64 -4.88 -0.05
N PHE A 67 9.78 -5.87 0.19
CA PHE A 67 9.53 -6.34 1.56
C PHE A 67 10.26 -7.64 1.94
N ALA A 68 10.39 -8.58 1.01
CA ALA A 68 11.02 -9.88 1.31
C ALA A 68 12.50 -9.91 0.95
N HIS A 69 12.96 -9.03 0.06
CA HIS A 69 14.36 -8.94 -0.36
C HIS A 69 15.03 -7.63 0.08
N GLY A 70 14.36 -6.81 0.90
CA GLY A 70 14.92 -5.56 1.45
C GLY A 70 15.23 -4.47 0.42
N CYS A 71 14.79 -4.59 -0.83
CA CYS A 71 15.01 -3.58 -1.87
C CYS A 71 14.03 -2.40 -1.72
N HIS A 72 14.17 -1.62 -0.65
CA HIS A 72 13.34 -0.45 -0.33
C HIS A 72 13.61 0.78 -1.23
N TYR A 73 13.86 0.56 -2.53
CA TYR A 73 14.33 1.56 -3.48
C TYR A 73 13.38 1.70 -4.69
N PRO A 74 12.15 2.23 -4.48
CA PRO A 74 11.15 2.38 -5.52
C PRO A 74 11.61 3.18 -6.75
N LEU A 75 12.37 4.26 -6.57
CA LEU A 75 12.89 5.09 -7.66
C LEU A 75 13.94 4.32 -8.47
N THR A 76 14.80 3.56 -7.82
CA THR A 76 15.79 2.70 -8.49
C THR A 76 15.12 1.57 -9.28
N ILE A 77 14.08 0.92 -8.72
CA ILE A 77 13.28 -0.06 -9.45
C ILE A 77 12.60 0.60 -10.67
N ALA A 78 12.05 1.80 -10.50
CA ALA A 78 11.45 2.55 -11.60
C ALA A 78 12.46 2.89 -12.69
N PHE A 79 13.66 3.33 -12.32
CA PHE A 79 14.75 3.67 -13.23
C PHE A 79 15.18 2.46 -14.08
N HIS A 80 15.40 1.31 -13.44
CA HIS A 80 15.73 0.07 -14.15
C HIS A 80 14.60 -0.36 -15.09
N SER A 81 13.34 -0.22 -14.65
CA SER A 81 12.17 -0.55 -15.46
C SER A 81 12.09 0.32 -16.72
N PHE A 82 12.25 1.65 -16.59
CA PHE A 82 12.28 2.55 -17.74
C PHE A 82 13.48 2.28 -18.65
N THR A 83 14.64 1.95 -18.10
CA THR A 83 15.83 1.59 -18.87
C THR A 83 15.58 0.34 -19.71
N ALA A 84 14.97 -0.70 -19.12
CA ALA A 84 14.65 -1.93 -19.82
C ALA A 84 13.59 -1.73 -20.92
N ILE A 85 12.57 -0.89 -20.67
CA ILE A 85 11.59 -0.50 -21.68
C ILE A 85 12.30 0.22 -22.84
N LEU A 86 13.20 1.18 -22.55
CA LEU A 86 13.96 1.91 -23.56
C LEU A 86 14.83 0.97 -24.41
N VAL A 87 15.60 0.09 -23.77
CA VAL A 87 16.47 -0.88 -24.45
C VAL A 87 15.64 -1.80 -25.33
N THR A 88 14.53 -2.33 -24.81
CA THR A 88 13.62 -3.19 -25.59
C THR A 88 13.03 -2.44 -26.78
N TYR A 89 12.64 -1.18 -26.59
CA TYR A 89 12.14 -0.32 -27.65
C TYR A 89 13.19 -0.09 -28.75
N ILE A 90 14.44 0.24 -28.38
CA ILE A 90 15.56 0.43 -29.32
C ILE A 90 15.90 -0.87 -30.04
N LEU A 91 16.01 -2.01 -29.34
CA LEU A 91 16.30 -3.30 -29.95
C LEU A 91 15.22 -3.68 -30.98
N ARG A 92 13.94 -3.47 -30.65
CA ARG A 92 12.84 -3.69 -31.58
C ARG A 92 12.93 -2.76 -32.79
N ALA A 93 13.27 -1.48 -32.58
CA ALA A 93 13.47 -0.52 -33.65
C ALA A 93 14.58 -0.92 -34.61
N VAL A 94 15.73 -1.33 -34.09
CA VAL A 94 16.92 -1.69 -34.88
C VAL A 94 16.73 -3.03 -35.60
N PHE A 95 16.31 -4.08 -34.89
CA PHE A 95 16.29 -5.44 -35.43
C PHE A 95 14.99 -5.77 -36.17
N GLY A 96 13.88 -5.12 -35.84
CA GLY A 96 12.58 -5.42 -36.43
C GLY A 96 12.51 -5.11 -37.93
N SER A 97 13.37 -4.22 -38.45
CA SER A 97 13.38 -3.78 -39.86
C SER A 97 13.71 -4.90 -40.85
N THR A 98 14.33 -6.00 -40.41
CA THR A 98 14.99 -6.96 -41.32
C THR A 98 14.19 -8.20 -41.69
N ASN A 99 13.04 -8.49 -41.07
CA ASN A 99 12.35 -9.77 -41.32
C ASN A 99 10.81 -9.70 -41.33
N THR A 100 10.24 -10.19 -42.44
CA THR A 100 8.86 -10.67 -42.66
C THR A 100 7.69 -9.68 -42.70
N GLN A 101 7.11 -9.56 -43.90
CA GLN A 101 6.07 -8.64 -44.31
C GLN A 101 4.65 -9.24 -44.31
N ALA A 102 4.32 -10.28 -43.52
CA ALA A 102 3.01 -10.95 -43.75
C ALA A 102 2.16 -11.44 -42.56
N ASN A 103 2.66 -11.64 -41.33
CA ASN A 103 1.79 -12.23 -40.27
C ASN A 103 1.99 -11.72 -38.84
N THR A 104 2.96 -10.84 -38.59
CA THR A 104 3.26 -10.29 -37.25
C THR A 104 2.60 -8.93 -36.99
N GLN A 105 1.59 -8.57 -37.78
CA GLN A 105 0.83 -7.31 -37.71
C GLN A 105 0.02 -7.13 -36.41
N GLN A 106 0.04 -8.11 -35.50
CA GLN A 106 -0.89 -8.20 -34.37
C GLN A 106 -0.40 -7.58 -33.06
N TRP A 107 0.83 -7.04 -33.01
CA TRP A 107 1.42 -6.44 -31.82
C TRP A 107 1.68 -4.96 -32.03
N SER A 108 1.04 -4.12 -31.21
CA SER A 108 0.82 -2.66 -31.30
C SER A 108 1.94 -1.73 -31.77
N PHE A 109 3.18 -2.18 -31.85
CA PHE A 109 4.31 -1.36 -32.25
C PHE A 109 4.92 -1.93 -33.54
N ARG A 110 4.46 -1.44 -34.69
CA ARG A 110 5.16 -1.64 -35.97
C ARG A 110 6.49 -0.87 -35.91
N ASN A 111 7.55 -1.42 -36.50
CA ASN A 111 8.91 -0.85 -36.46
C ASN A 111 8.87 0.66 -36.78
N PRO A 112 9.48 1.50 -35.94
CA PRO A 112 9.63 2.92 -36.25
C PRO A 112 10.42 3.05 -37.56
N SER A 113 9.94 3.89 -38.47
CA SER A 113 10.74 4.34 -39.60
C SER A 113 11.88 5.25 -39.10
N GLU A 114 12.98 5.38 -39.84
CA GLU A 114 14.07 6.31 -39.48
C GLU A 114 13.58 7.75 -39.26
N SER A 115 12.49 8.17 -39.93
CA SER A 115 11.87 9.49 -39.73
C SER A 115 11.02 9.60 -38.46
N ASP A 116 10.58 8.50 -37.85
CA ASP A 116 9.68 8.51 -36.68
C ASP A 116 10.41 8.84 -35.36
N LEU A 117 11.75 8.84 -35.38
CA LEU A 117 12.59 9.15 -34.21
C LEU A 117 12.85 10.65 -34.04
N LEU A 118 12.50 11.48 -35.02
CA LEU A 118 12.66 12.93 -34.95
C LEU A 118 11.45 13.58 -34.29
N PRO A 119 11.63 14.62 -33.46
CA PRO A 119 10.51 15.33 -32.83
C PRO A 119 9.57 15.90 -33.90
N THR A 120 8.32 15.44 -33.90
CA THR A 120 7.28 15.97 -34.79
C THR A 120 6.40 16.98 -34.06
N LYS A 121 5.66 17.81 -34.80
CA LYS A 121 4.71 18.77 -34.23
C LYS A 121 3.66 18.11 -33.31
N TYR A 122 3.41 16.81 -33.50
CA TYR A 122 2.43 16.05 -32.73
C TYR A 122 2.91 15.70 -31.31
N TRP A 123 4.23 15.66 -31.07
CA TRP A 123 4.80 15.36 -29.75
C TRP A 123 4.44 16.45 -28.73
N ALA A 124 4.34 17.70 -29.17
CA ALA A 124 3.97 18.81 -28.29
C ALA A 124 2.59 18.59 -27.63
N PHE A 125 1.64 17.94 -28.33
CA PHE A 125 0.32 17.63 -27.78
C PHE A 125 0.34 16.43 -26.81
N MET A 126 1.35 15.56 -26.91
CA MET A 126 1.52 14.39 -26.06
C MET A 126 2.36 14.66 -24.81
N LEU A 127 3.05 15.81 -24.75
CA LEU A 127 3.94 16.18 -23.64
C LEU A 127 3.25 16.12 -22.26
N PRO A 128 2.04 16.69 -22.03
CA PRO A 128 1.39 16.62 -20.72
C PRO A 128 1.04 15.20 -20.29
N ALA A 129 0.54 14.39 -21.24
CA ALA A 129 0.25 12.98 -20.99
C ALA A 129 1.52 12.22 -20.62
N ALA A 130 2.60 12.46 -21.35
CA ALA A 130 3.86 11.76 -21.17
C ALA A 130 4.51 12.08 -19.81
N MET A 131 4.53 13.36 -19.41
CA MET A 131 5.06 13.81 -18.12
C MET A 131 4.28 13.22 -16.93
N THR A 132 2.95 13.23 -17.02
CA THR A 132 2.10 12.71 -15.94
C THR A 132 2.19 11.19 -15.81
N ALA A 133 2.30 10.45 -16.92
CA ALA A 133 2.60 9.01 -16.89
C ALA A 133 4.00 8.71 -16.33
N ALA A 134 4.99 9.53 -16.69
CA ALA A 134 6.36 9.37 -16.20
C ALA A 134 6.47 9.58 -14.69
N ALA A 135 5.71 10.54 -14.15
CA ALA A 135 5.66 10.82 -12.72
C ALA A 135 4.83 9.79 -11.94
N SER A 136 3.72 9.30 -12.51
CA SER A 136 2.81 8.41 -11.80
C SER A 136 3.44 7.06 -11.45
N PHE A 137 4.31 6.50 -12.30
CA PHE A 137 4.92 5.20 -12.09
C PHE A 137 5.81 5.13 -10.82
N PRO A 138 6.85 5.98 -10.64
CA PRO A 138 7.64 5.98 -9.41
C PRO A 138 6.79 6.31 -8.17
N MET A 139 5.81 7.20 -8.29
CA MET A 139 4.89 7.51 -7.17
C MET A 139 4.02 6.31 -6.78
N LEU A 140 3.64 5.46 -7.74
CA LEU A 140 2.91 4.24 -7.44
C LEU A 140 3.81 3.23 -6.73
N LEU A 141 5.08 3.11 -7.14
CA LEU A 141 6.05 2.26 -6.44
C LEU A 141 6.28 2.75 -5.00
N GLU A 142 6.37 4.07 -4.80
CA GLU A 142 6.40 4.69 -3.48
C GLU A 142 5.12 4.40 -2.68
N GLY A 143 3.95 4.50 -3.32
CA GLY A 143 2.67 4.10 -2.72
C GLY A 143 2.65 2.63 -2.30
N MET A 144 3.21 1.73 -3.11
CA MET A 144 3.35 0.30 -2.82
C MET A 144 4.32 0.01 -1.67
N LEU A 145 5.36 0.83 -1.50
CA LEU A 145 6.26 0.75 -0.35
C LEU A 145 5.52 1.10 0.95
N HIS A 146 4.70 2.16 0.93
CA HIS A 146 4.06 2.67 2.16
C HIS A 146 2.70 2.04 2.50
N MET A 147 1.95 1.53 1.53
CA MET A 147 0.74 0.73 1.80
C MET A 147 1.11 -0.74 1.92
N GLN A 148 0.91 -1.33 3.10
CA GLN A 148 1.22 -2.75 3.32
C GLN A 148 0.29 -3.67 2.50
N SER A 149 -0.99 -3.32 2.39
CA SER A 149 -1.99 -4.08 1.64
C SER A 149 -1.91 -3.80 0.13
N LEU A 150 -1.24 -4.70 -0.60
CA LEU A 150 -1.23 -4.67 -2.07
C LEU A 150 -2.65 -4.79 -2.69
N PRO A 151 -3.57 -5.63 -2.16
CA PRO A 151 -4.95 -5.70 -2.66
C PRO A 151 -5.67 -4.35 -2.66
N VAL A 152 -5.45 -3.49 -1.65
CA VAL A 152 -6.11 -2.19 -1.61
C VAL A 152 -5.62 -1.24 -2.69
N ILE A 153 -4.32 -1.20 -3.00
CA ILE A 153 -3.82 -0.36 -4.10
C ILE A 153 -4.53 -0.71 -5.41
N VAL A 154 -4.62 -2.00 -5.75
CA VAL A 154 -5.25 -2.44 -7.00
C VAL A 154 -6.77 -2.22 -7.02
N MET A 155 -7.40 -2.18 -5.84
CA MET A 155 -8.82 -1.81 -5.71
C MET A 155 -9.08 -0.32 -5.98
N LEU A 156 -8.04 0.53 -6.00
CA LEU A 156 -8.19 1.96 -6.32
C LEU A 156 -8.14 2.24 -7.83
N PHE A 157 -7.77 1.29 -8.67
CA PHE A 157 -7.67 1.52 -10.12
C PHE A 157 -8.95 2.01 -10.82
N PRO A 158 -10.17 1.71 -10.36
CA PRO A 158 -11.37 2.38 -10.87
C PRO A 158 -11.28 3.92 -10.83
N LEU A 159 -10.58 4.50 -9.85
CA LEU A 159 -10.37 5.96 -9.76
C LEU A 159 -9.61 6.54 -10.95
N VAL A 160 -8.80 5.74 -11.66
CA VAL A 160 -8.11 6.19 -12.89
C VAL A 160 -9.13 6.69 -13.91
N TYR A 161 -10.19 5.93 -14.14
CA TYR A 161 -11.26 6.28 -15.08
C TYR A 161 -12.13 7.44 -14.56
N ALA A 162 -12.34 7.51 -13.25
CA ALA A 162 -13.06 8.63 -12.64
C ALA A 162 -12.28 9.95 -12.84
N ALA A 163 -10.97 9.93 -12.58
CA ALA A 163 -10.09 11.09 -12.78
C ALA A 163 -10.01 11.47 -14.27
N GLU A 164 -9.88 10.49 -15.17
CA GLU A 164 -9.94 10.71 -16.61
C GLU A 164 -11.23 11.44 -17.02
N SER A 165 -12.38 10.92 -16.57
CA SER A 165 -13.71 11.48 -16.88
C SER A 165 -13.86 12.92 -16.39
N VAL A 166 -13.39 13.22 -15.17
CA VAL A 166 -13.45 14.56 -14.60
C VAL A 166 -12.56 15.54 -15.38
N VAL A 167 -11.35 15.14 -15.74
CA VAL A 167 -10.43 15.99 -16.51
C VAL A 167 -10.98 16.27 -17.90
N LEU A 168 -11.54 15.26 -18.58
CA LEU A 168 -12.19 15.43 -19.88
C LEU A 168 -13.40 16.36 -19.79
N PHE A 169 -14.24 16.22 -18.75
CA PHE A 169 -15.37 17.11 -18.51
C PHE A 169 -14.94 18.56 -18.31
N ILE A 170 -13.89 18.81 -17.51
CA ILE A 170 -13.37 20.16 -17.25
C ILE A 170 -12.72 20.77 -18.49
N SER A 171 -11.99 19.95 -19.28
CA SER A 171 -11.17 20.45 -20.40
C SER A 171 -11.90 20.53 -21.74
N CYS A 172 -12.91 19.68 -21.95
CA CYS A 172 -13.63 19.52 -23.23
C CYS A 172 -15.14 19.81 -23.11
N SER A 173 -15.56 20.58 -22.10
CA SER A 173 -16.98 20.84 -21.76
C SER A 173 -17.82 21.42 -22.91
N SER A 174 -17.20 21.93 -23.97
CA SER A 174 -17.89 22.53 -25.12
C SER A 174 -18.51 21.51 -26.08
N ARG A 175 -18.16 20.21 -26.03
CA ARG A 175 -18.46 19.28 -27.13
C ARG A 175 -19.60 18.27 -26.91
N SER A 176 -19.99 17.89 -25.68
CA SER A 176 -21.06 16.85 -25.53
C SER A 176 -21.78 16.73 -24.17
N GLN A 177 -21.13 16.97 -23.02
CA GLN A 177 -21.78 16.75 -21.71
C GLN A 177 -22.07 18.06 -20.97
N LYS A 178 -23.35 18.46 -20.91
CA LYS A 178 -23.82 19.60 -20.09
C LYS A 178 -23.90 19.29 -18.59
N SER A 179 -23.81 18.02 -18.19
CA SER A 179 -23.94 17.56 -16.81
C SER A 179 -22.65 16.95 -16.29
N LEU A 180 -22.39 17.14 -14.99
CA LEU A 180 -21.31 16.49 -14.25
C LEU A 180 -21.33 14.96 -14.49
N PRO A 181 -20.17 14.30 -14.68
CA PRO A 181 -20.10 12.84 -14.80
C PRO A 181 -20.42 12.20 -13.44
N TRP A 182 -21.71 11.88 -13.23
CA TRP A 182 -22.19 11.21 -12.01
C TRP A 182 -21.50 9.86 -11.80
N GLU A 183 -21.03 9.22 -12.88
CA GLU A 183 -20.24 8.00 -12.88
C GLU A 183 -18.95 8.18 -12.08
N ALA A 184 -18.26 9.33 -12.21
CA ALA A 184 -17.05 9.61 -11.45
C ALA A 184 -17.33 9.72 -9.95
N MET A 185 -18.49 10.29 -9.55
CA MET A 185 -18.90 10.34 -8.15
C MET A 185 -19.22 8.94 -7.61
N LEU A 186 -19.88 8.10 -8.42
CA LEU A 186 -20.19 6.72 -8.06
C LEU A 186 -18.96 5.81 -7.94
N ILE A 187 -17.82 6.20 -8.49
CA ILE A 187 -16.55 5.46 -8.35
C ILE A 187 -15.73 6.02 -7.18
N ALA A 188 -15.72 7.36 -7.03
CA ALA A 188 -14.97 8.02 -5.98
C ALA A 188 -15.45 7.62 -4.58
N LEU A 189 -16.77 7.51 -4.38
CA LEU A 189 -17.36 7.17 -3.08
C LEU A 189 -17.00 5.75 -2.61
N PRO A 190 -17.20 4.67 -3.41
CA PRO A 190 -16.71 3.33 -3.07
C PRO A 190 -15.21 3.27 -2.82
N SER A 191 -14.41 3.97 -3.61
CA SER A 191 -12.95 3.98 -3.43
C SER A 191 -12.54 4.64 -2.11
N ALA A 192 -13.25 5.68 -1.67
CA ALA A 192 -13.08 6.26 -0.34
C ALA A 192 -13.47 5.26 0.76
N PHE A 193 -14.53 4.47 0.56
CA PHE A 193 -14.90 3.38 1.49
C PHE A 193 -13.86 2.25 1.51
N VAL A 194 -13.22 1.92 0.38
CA VAL A 194 -12.11 0.97 0.32
C VAL A 194 -10.97 1.44 1.21
N LEU A 195 -10.56 2.71 1.09
CA LEU A 195 -9.52 3.33 1.90
C LEU A 195 -9.91 3.44 3.38
N GLN A 196 -11.15 3.80 3.67
CA GLN A 196 -11.63 3.93 5.05
C GLN A 196 -11.60 2.60 5.80
N ASN A 197 -11.82 1.49 5.10
CA ASN A 197 -11.78 0.14 5.66
C ASN A 197 -10.40 -0.54 5.53
N GLU A 198 -9.39 0.14 4.99
CA GLU A 198 -8.04 -0.41 4.93
C GLU A 198 -7.43 -0.42 6.33
N TYR A 199 -7.10 -1.61 6.83
CA TYR A 199 -6.59 -1.79 8.19
C TYR A 199 -5.20 -1.16 8.35
N ARG A 200 -4.37 -1.12 7.31
CA ARG A 200 -2.96 -0.69 7.39
C ARG A 200 -2.71 0.61 6.63
N LEU A 201 -3.69 1.52 6.66
CA LEU A 201 -3.58 2.78 5.95
C LEU A 201 -2.50 3.67 6.60
N THR A 202 -1.55 4.12 5.80
CA THR A 202 -0.50 5.07 6.21
C THR A 202 -0.69 6.40 5.48
N VAL A 203 -0.24 7.50 6.09
CA VAL A 203 -0.31 8.83 5.46
C VAL A 203 0.52 8.89 4.17
N PRO A 204 1.80 8.45 4.15
CA PRO A 204 2.58 8.42 2.91
C PRO A 204 1.96 7.50 1.86
N GLY A 205 1.43 6.34 2.27
CA GLY A 205 0.72 5.43 1.38
C GLY A 205 -0.47 6.11 0.70
N LEU A 206 -1.29 6.85 1.46
CA LEU A 206 -2.41 7.60 0.93
C LEU A 206 -1.95 8.69 -0.06
N ILE A 207 -0.93 9.48 0.30
CA ILE A 207 -0.42 10.57 -0.54
C ILE A 207 0.12 10.01 -1.85
N TRP A 208 1.10 9.11 -1.80
CA TRP A 208 1.77 8.60 -3.00
C TRP A 208 0.89 7.67 -3.81
N GLY A 209 0.20 6.74 -3.14
CA GLY A 209 -0.70 5.78 -3.77
C GLY A 209 -1.86 6.46 -4.50
N VAL A 210 -2.65 7.29 -3.82
CA VAL A 210 -3.80 7.96 -4.45
C VAL A 210 -3.35 8.95 -5.51
N THR A 211 -2.30 9.75 -5.25
CA THR A 211 -1.81 10.72 -6.24
C THR A 211 -1.32 10.03 -7.50
N SER A 212 -0.64 8.88 -7.39
CA SER A 212 -0.21 8.12 -8.57
C SER A 212 -1.40 7.66 -9.43
N VAL A 213 -2.47 7.17 -8.80
CA VAL A 213 -3.72 6.74 -9.47
C VAL A 213 -4.42 7.92 -10.15
N LEU A 214 -4.48 9.08 -9.49
CA LEU A 214 -5.04 10.29 -10.09
C LEU A 214 -4.20 10.81 -11.27
N LEU A 215 -2.87 10.76 -11.16
CA LEU A 215 -1.95 11.14 -12.25
C LEU A 215 -2.04 10.20 -13.44
N LEU A 216 -2.29 8.90 -13.22
CA LEU A 216 -2.59 7.95 -14.30
C LEU A 216 -3.87 8.37 -15.03
N GLY A 217 -4.94 8.71 -14.32
CA GLY A 217 -6.18 9.18 -14.94
C GLY A 217 -6.01 10.51 -15.69
N LEU A 218 -5.25 11.45 -15.11
CA LEU A 218 -4.88 12.70 -15.78
C LEU A 218 -4.09 12.44 -17.06
N SER A 219 -3.11 11.53 -17.01
CA SER A 219 -2.30 11.18 -18.18
C SER A 219 -3.16 10.60 -19.31
N ARG A 220 -4.11 9.71 -18.98
CA ARG A 220 -5.08 9.18 -19.96
C ARG A 220 -5.93 10.30 -20.57
N ALA A 221 -6.51 11.17 -19.76
CA ALA A 221 -7.30 12.28 -20.27
C ALA A 221 -6.48 13.21 -21.18
N CYS A 222 -5.25 13.55 -20.78
CA CYS A 222 -4.35 14.35 -21.60
C CYS A 222 -3.98 13.64 -22.91
N PHE A 223 -3.81 12.31 -22.88
CA PHE A 223 -3.57 11.51 -24.08
C PHE A 223 -4.76 11.60 -25.03
N VAL A 224 -5.99 11.40 -24.51
CA VAL A 224 -7.22 11.55 -25.29
C VAL A 224 -7.33 12.94 -25.91
N ILE A 225 -7.20 14.01 -25.12
CA ILE A 225 -7.22 15.40 -25.60
C ILE A 225 -6.16 15.63 -26.68
N GLY A 226 -4.95 15.13 -26.46
CA GLY A 226 -3.86 15.22 -27.42
C GLY A 226 -4.21 14.53 -28.73
N THR A 227 -4.78 13.32 -28.69
CA THR A 227 -5.16 12.56 -29.88
C THR A 227 -6.31 13.21 -30.64
N GLU A 228 -7.29 13.78 -29.94
CA GLU A 228 -8.39 14.51 -30.57
C GLU A 228 -7.91 15.78 -31.29
N ARG A 229 -6.95 16.51 -30.70
CA ARG A 229 -6.37 17.73 -31.31
C ARG A 229 -5.59 17.47 -32.58
N ILE A 230 -5.07 16.25 -32.75
CA ILE A 230 -4.39 15.84 -33.99
C ILE A 230 -5.38 15.72 -35.16
N GLY A 231 -6.68 15.62 -34.89
CA GLY A 231 -7.75 15.58 -35.88
C GLY A 231 -8.15 14.15 -36.27
N LEU A 232 -9.43 13.97 -36.63
CA LEU A 232 -9.98 12.70 -37.11
C LEU A 232 -9.56 12.38 -38.55
N GLU A 233 -9.23 13.40 -39.34
CA GLU A 233 -8.93 13.27 -40.78
C GLU A 233 -7.44 13.11 -41.12
N LEU A 234 -6.53 13.31 -40.15
CA LEU A 234 -5.12 13.04 -40.38
C LEU A 234 -4.85 11.53 -40.32
N ALA A 235 -4.16 11.04 -41.37
CA ALA A 235 -3.81 9.65 -41.61
C ALA A 235 -3.41 8.88 -40.34
N VAL A 236 -3.76 7.60 -40.26
CA VAL A 236 -3.38 6.62 -39.22
C VAL A 236 -1.91 6.78 -38.75
N GLU A 237 -1.02 7.18 -39.66
CA GLU A 237 0.38 7.47 -39.39
C GLU A 237 0.61 8.60 -38.35
N ALA A 238 -0.16 9.69 -38.38
CA ALA A 238 0.02 10.81 -37.45
C ALA A 238 -0.34 10.44 -36.00
N ARG A 239 -1.39 9.63 -35.80
CA ARG A 239 -1.73 9.09 -34.46
C ARG A 239 -0.66 8.14 -33.96
N ARG A 240 -0.09 7.35 -34.87
CA ARG A 240 0.99 6.43 -34.58
C ARG A 240 2.27 7.17 -34.17
N GLU A 241 2.67 8.21 -34.91
CA GLU A 241 3.78 9.08 -34.55
C GLU A 241 3.57 9.72 -33.16
N ALA A 242 2.35 10.16 -32.87
CA ALA A 242 2.02 10.73 -31.56
C ALA A 242 2.11 9.70 -30.44
N ASN A 243 1.63 8.47 -30.64
CA ASN A 243 1.75 7.40 -29.65
C ASN A 243 3.22 7.00 -29.41
N ASN A 244 4.02 6.92 -30.47
CA ASN A 244 5.47 6.70 -30.35
C ASN A 244 6.13 7.84 -29.57
N GLY A 245 5.77 9.09 -29.87
CA GLY A 245 6.24 10.26 -29.14
C GLY A 245 5.85 10.21 -27.66
N PHE A 246 4.60 9.89 -27.35
CA PHE A 246 4.12 9.68 -25.98
C PHE A 246 4.97 8.64 -25.25
N LEU A 247 5.13 7.44 -25.81
CA LEU A 247 5.91 6.36 -25.20
C LEU A 247 7.36 6.78 -24.94
N LEU A 248 8.05 7.30 -25.97
CA LEU A 248 9.45 7.68 -25.86
C LEU A 248 9.65 8.81 -24.85
N MET A 249 8.79 9.84 -24.88
CA MET A 249 8.84 10.92 -23.89
C MET A 249 8.56 10.42 -22.48
N THR A 250 7.58 9.53 -22.29
CA THR A 250 7.30 8.97 -20.96
C THR A 250 8.50 8.20 -20.43
N VAL A 251 9.17 7.42 -21.27
CA VAL A 251 10.38 6.67 -20.87
C VAL A 251 11.53 7.62 -20.54
N LEU A 252 11.76 8.65 -21.37
CA LEU A 252 12.84 9.64 -21.14
C LEU A 252 12.60 10.48 -19.88
N PHE A 253 11.38 11.00 -19.70
CA PHE A 253 11.02 11.71 -18.47
C PHE A 253 11.02 10.77 -17.27
N GLY A 254 10.62 9.52 -17.45
CA GLY A 254 10.65 8.49 -16.40
C GLY A 254 12.07 8.26 -15.90
N LEU A 255 13.03 8.06 -16.80
CA LEU A 255 14.46 7.97 -16.49
C LEU A 255 14.97 9.23 -15.80
N LEU A 256 14.55 10.41 -16.26
CA LEU A 256 14.95 11.69 -15.68
C LEU A 256 14.42 11.83 -14.25
N PHE A 257 13.12 11.63 -14.03
CA PHE A 257 12.49 11.79 -12.72
C PHE A 257 12.99 10.75 -11.73
N SER A 258 13.03 9.47 -12.12
CA SER A 258 13.52 8.40 -11.26
C SER A 258 15.01 8.52 -10.99
N GLY A 259 15.84 8.81 -12.00
CA GLY A 259 17.29 8.93 -11.83
C GLY A 259 17.70 10.15 -11.02
N ILE A 260 17.11 11.33 -11.28
CA ILE A 260 17.40 12.56 -10.52
C ILE A 260 16.91 12.42 -9.08
N ALA A 261 15.73 11.82 -8.85
CA ALA A 261 15.19 11.66 -7.51
C ALA A 261 15.90 10.55 -6.72
N ALA A 262 16.29 9.44 -7.36
CA ALA A 262 16.93 8.33 -6.66
C ALA A 262 18.30 8.73 -6.06
N TYR A 263 19.04 9.64 -6.71
CA TYR A 263 20.34 10.08 -6.22
C TYR A 263 20.28 10.71 -4.80
N PRO A 264 19.47 11.76 -4.54
CA PRO A 264 19.36 12.37 -3.22
C PRO A 264 18.48 11.59 -2.24
N PHE A 265 17.47 10.83 -2.70
CA PHE A 265 16.49 10.21 -1.80
C PHE A 265 16.76 8.74 -1.46
N GLU A 266 17.50 8.00 -2.30
CA GLU A 266 17.78 6.58 -2.09
C GLU A 266 19.26 6.27 -1.87
N HIS A 267 20.13 7.29 -1.89
CA HIS A 267 21.56 7.18 -1.60
C HIS A 267 22.23 5.99 -2.30
N ILE A 268 22.06 5.89 -3.62
CA ILE A 268 22.45 4.74 -4.46
C ILE A 268 23.89 4.24 -4.19
N HIS A 269 24.78 5.13 -3.75
CA HIS A 269 26.18 4.81 -3.43
C HIS A 269 26.36 3.81 -2.27
N TYR A 270 25.38 3.68 -1.38
CA TYR A 270 25.43 2.77 -0.23
C TYR A 270 24.64 1.48 -0.45
N MET A 271 24.16 1.21 -1.67
CA MET A 271 23.42 -0.03 -1.93
C MET A 271 24.30 -1.26 -1.73
N HIS A 272 23.86 -2.14 -0.83
CA HIS A 272 24.50 -3.43 -0.64
C HIS A 272 24.42 -4.28 -1.93
N PRO A 273 25.44 -5.13 -2.19
CA PRO A 273 25.41 -6.03 -3.32
C PRO A 273 24.20 -6.96 -3.22
N LEU A 274 23.37 -6.99 -4.26
CA LEU A 274 22.21 -7.86 -4.33
C LEU A 274 22.67 -9.33 -4.38
N ASP A 275 22.00 -10.19 -3.61
CA ASP A 275 22.13 -11.64 -3.71
C ASP A 275 21.51 -12.15 -5.01
N ASP A 276 21.86 -13.38 -5.40
CA ASP A 276 21.45 -13.94 -6.69
C ASP A 276 19.94 -14.19 -6.78
N SER A 277 19.28 -14.46 -5.65
CA SER A 277 17.83 -14.64 -5.63
C SER A 277 17.10 -13.31 -5.89
N THR A 278 17.59 -12.21 -5.32
CA THR A 278 17.09 -10.86 -5.57
C THR A 278 17.32 -10.41 -7.00
N LYS A 279 18.51 -10.69 -7.58
CA LYS A 279 18.78 -10.43 -9.01
C LYS A 279 17.79 -11.19 -9.89
N GLY A 280 17.55 -12.47 -9.60
CA GLY A 280 16.58 -13.29 -10.33
C GLY A 280 15.17 -12.70 -10.28
N LEU A 281 14.71 -12.30 -9.09
CA LEU A 281 13.41 -11.67 -8.91
C LEU A 281 13.30 -10.31 -9.62
N MET A 282 14.37 -9.51 -9.61
CA MET A 282 14.47 -8.24 -10.33
C MET A 282 14.33 -8.44 -11.84
N VAL A 283 14.96 -9.47 -12.41
CA VAL A 283 14.82 -9.81 -13.84
C VAL A 283 13.38 -10.18 -14.18
N VAL A 284 12.72 -11.01 -13.36
CA VAL A 284 11.31 -11.38 -13.56
C VAL A 284 10.42 -10.16 -13.48
N ASN A 285 10.65 -9.28 -12.51
CA ASN A 285 9.90 -8.04 -12.33
C ASN A 285 10.01 -7.13 -13.56
N ILE A 286 11.25 -6.84 -14.00
CA ILE A 286 11.51 -6.02 -15.17
C ILE A 286 10.90 -6.64 -16.43
N ALA A 287 11.04 -7.94 -16.64
CA ALA A 287 10.45 -8.64 -17.79
C ALA A 287 8.91 -8.55 -17.78
N ALA A 288 8.28 -8.65 -16.61
CA ALA A 288 6.84 -8.48 -16.45
C ALA A 288 6.39 -7.04 -16.73
N ILE A 289 7.14 -6.03 -16.27
CA ILE A 289 6.85 -4.62 -16.55
C ILE A 289 6.96 -4.34 -18.06
N VAL A 290 8.04 -4.80 -18.70
CA VAL A 290 8.22 -4.69 -20.15
C VAL A 290 7.07 -5.41 -20.88
N GLY A 291 6.77 -6.65 -20.52
CA GLY A 291 5.66 -7.41 -21.11
C GLY A 291 4.31 -6.70 -21.02
N THR A 292 4.05 -6.04 -19.89
CA THR A 292 2.87 -5.20 -19.69
C THR A 292 2.87 -3.97 -20.60
N ALA A 293 4.00 -3.26 -20.68
CA ALA A 293 4.12 -2.06 -21.51
C ALA A 293 3.87 -2.33 -23.00
N PHE A 294 4.35 -3.47 -23.51
CA PHE A 294 4.22 -3.83 -24.91
C PHE A 294 2.91 -4.54 -25.27
N SER A 295 2.17 -5.08 -24.30
CA SER A 295 0.87 -5.75 -24.55
C SER A 295 -0.32 -4.78 -24.47
N GLY A 296 -0.29 -3.82 -23.55
CA GLY A 296 -1.41 -2.92 -23.20
C GLY A 296 -1.37 -1.50 -23.79
N THR A 297 -0.52 -1.25 -24.78
CA THR A 297 -0.32 0.05 -25.47
C THR A 297 0.08 1.23 -24.59
N SER A 298 0.57 1.01 -23.37
CA SER A 298 0.99 2.09 -22.49
C SER A 298 2.13 1.67 -21.58
N THR A 299 2.98 2.62 -21.19
CA THR A 299 3.93 2.44 -20.07
C THR A 299 3.23 2.31 -18.72
N MET A 300 1.89 2.41 -18.68
CA MET A 300 1.11 2.24 -17.46
C MET A 300 0.92 0.75 -17.20
N THR A 301 1.82 0.18 -16.41
CA THR A 301 1.85 -1.25 -16.03
C THR A 301 0.54 -1.76 -15.38
N PHE A 302 -0.39 -0.88 -15.03
CA PHE A 302 -1.52 -1.24 -14.15
C PHE A 302 -2.89 -0.86 -14.70
N THR A 303 -2.96 -0.02 -15.73
CA THR A 303 -4.19 0.28 -16.46
C THR A 303 -3.89 0.39 -17.96
N PRO A 304 -4.38 -0.53 -18.81
CA PRO A 304 -4.10 -0.48 -20.25
C PRO A 304 -4.78 0.75 -20.86
N ILE A 305 -4.12 1.47 -21.78
CA ILE A 305 -4.76 2.61 -22.48
C ILE A 305 -5.79 2.08 -23.46
N SER A 306 -5.40 1.09 -24.27
CA SER A 306 -6.33 0.28 -25.04
C SER A 306 -5.70 -1.05 -25.45
N PHE A 307 -6.51 -2.07 -25.73
CA PHE A 307 -6.07 -3.28 -26.42
C PHE A 307 -6.32 -3.25 -27.93
N GLU A 308 -7.17 -2.34 -28.42
CA GLU A 308 -7.52 -2.21 -29.84
C GLU A 308 -6.57 -1.24 -30.56
N ASP A 309 -6.26 -1.52 -31.83
CA ASP A 309 -5.31 -0.72 -32.62
C ASP A 309 -5.97 0.58 -33.12
N THR A 310 -5.49 1.74 -32.64
CA THR A 310 -5.52 3.12 -33.20
C THR A 310 -6.81 3.74 -33.80
N HIS A 311 -7.88 2.98 -33.97
CA HIS A 311 -9.09 3.37 -34.69
C HIS A 311 -10.25 3.80 -33.80
N VAL A 312 -10.12 3.71 -32.47
CA VAL A 312 -11.26 3.89 -31.57
C VAL A 312 -11.39 5.33 -31.07
N GLN A 313 -12.63 5.84 -31.08
CA GLN A 313 -13.03 7.08 -30.42
C GLN A 313 -12.87 6.94 -28.91
N PHE A 314 -11.85 7.58 -28.34
CA PHE A 314 -11.49 7.51 -26.92
C PHE A 314 -12.47 8.25 -25.97
N SER A 315 -13.57 8.81 -26.46
CA SER A 315 -14.47 9.67 -25.69
C SER A 315 -15.76 9.00 -25.19
N ASN A 316 -15.99 7.72 -25.48
CA ASN A 316 -17.23 7.05 -25.10
C ASN A 316 -17.07 6.19 -23.85
N ILE A 317 -17.48 6.73 -22.71
CA ILE A 317 -18.01 5.90 -21.61
C ILE A 317 -19.29 5.27 -22.17
N PRO A 318 -19.38 3.92 -22.24
CA PRO A 318 -18.69 2.95 -21.38
C PRO A 318 -17.37 2.38 -21.95
N VAL A 319 -16.41 2.10 -21.05
CA VAL A 319 -15.10 1.49 -21.33
C VAL A 319 -15.26 0.08 -21.94
N PRO A 320 -14.44 -0.32 -22.93
CA PRO A 320 -14.52 -1.66 -23.53
C PRO A 320 -14.50 -2.79 -22.48
N PRO A 321 -15.41 -3.78 -22.56
CA PRO A 321 -15.53 -4.83 -21.54
C PRO A 321 -14.23 -5.62 -21.31
N ILE A 322 -13.43 -5.81 -22.37
CA ILE A 322 -12.15 -6.54 -22.29
C ILE A 322 -11.12 -5.82 -21.43
N GLU A 323 -11.11 -4.48 -21.40
CA GLU A 323 -10.19 -3.68 -20.60
C GLU A 323 -10.54 -3.77 -19.11
N ILE A 324 -11.84 -3.64 -18.78
CA ILE A 324 -12.34 -3.82 -17.42
C ILE A 324 -12.07 -5.25 -16.94
N LEU A 325 -12.37 -6.25 -17.78
CA LEU A 325 -12.17 -7.65 -17.41
C LEU A 325 -10.70 -7.99 -17.19
N ALA A 326 -9.79 -7.50 -18.03
CA ALA A 326 -8.35 -7.71 -17.88
C ALA A 326 -7.81 -7.07 -16.59
N SER A 327 -8.24 -5.84 -16.29
CA SER A 327 -7.90 -5.12 -15.06
C SER A 327 -8.47 -5.82 -13.82
N LEU A 328 -9.76 -6.17 -13.82
CA LEU A 328 -10.42 -6.91 -12.74
C LEU A 328 -9.74 -8.27 -12.48
N THR A 329 -9.43 -9.01 -13.54
CA THR A 329 -8.76 -10.31 -13.43
C THR A 329 -7.34 -10.16 -12.87
N SER A 330 -6.61 -9.12 -13.29
CA SER A 330 -5.28 -8.80 -12.73
C SER A 330 -5.37 -8.50 -11.24
N SER A 331 -6.29 -7.61 -10.83
CA SER A 331 -6.50 -7.26 -9.42
C SER A 331 -6.94 -8.45 -8.57
N LEU A 332 -7.81 -9.32 -9.08
CA LEU A 332 -8.21 -10.56 -8.40
C LEU A 332 -7.03 -11.52 -8.25
N LEU A 333 -6.20 -11.68 -9.28
CA LEU A 333 -5.01 -12.52 -9.23
C LEU A 333 -3.99 -11.99 -8.21
N VAL A 334 -3.77 -10.67 -8.20
CA VAL A 334 -2.94 -9.99 -7.19
C VAL A 334 -3.50 -10.23 -5.79
N GLY A 335 -4.82 -10.06 -5.60
CA GLY A 335 -5.49 -10.30 -4.32
C GLY A 335 -5.31 -11.74 -3.83
N LEU A 336 -5.60 -12.72 -4.68
CA LEU A 336 -5.47 -14.14 -4.35
C LEU A 336 -4.03 -14.51 -4.00
N ILE A 337 -3.05 -14.09 -4.81
CA ILE A 337 -1.64 -14.40 -4.54
C ILE A 337 -1.14 -13.67 -3.29
N SER A 338 -1.57 -12.42 -3.07
CA SER A 338 -1.19 -11.65 -1.88
C SER A 338 -1.66 -12.33 -0.60
N VAL A 339 -2.88 -12.87 -0.58
CA VAL A 339 -3.41 -13.61 0.57
C VAL A 339 -2.48 -14.74 0.99
N TYR A 340 -1.89 -15.48 0.03
CA TYR A 340 -0.97 -16.57 0.32
C TYR A 340 0.46 -16.11 0.65
N LEU A 341 0.98 -15.10 -0.05
CA LEU A 341 2.38 -14.67 0.12
C LEU A 341 2.59 -13.77 1.34
N GLN A 342 1.64 -12.88 1.61
CA GLN A 342 1.67 -11.93 2.71
C GLN A 342 0.25 -11.81 3.25
N PRO A 343 -0.16 -12.67 4.21
CA PRO A 343 -1.52 -12.68 4.72
C PRO A 343 -1.97 -11.31 5.23
N THR A 344 -2.79 -10.63 4.44
CA THR A 344 -3.40 -9.33 4.76
C THR A 344 -4.89 -9.47 4.91
N TYR A 345 -5.45 -8.82 5.92
CA TYR A 345 -6.90 -8.79 6.13
C TYR A 345 -7.56 -7.87 5.11
N VAL A 346 -8.50 -8.41 4.33
CA VAL A 346 -9.32 -7.66 3.39
C VAL A 346 -10.79 -7.91 3.71
N SER A 347 -11.50 -6.86 4.09
CA SER A 347 -12.91 -6.97 4.47
C SER A 347 -13.82 -7.21 3.27
N TRP A 348 -14.91 -7.95 3.47
CA TRP A 348 -15.92 -8.17 2.43
C TRP A 348 -16.55 -6.85 1.93
N ILE A 349 -16.56 -5.81 2.77
CA ILE A 349 -17.02 -4.46 2.41
C ILE A 349 -16.09 -3.86 1.35
N GLN A 350 -14.77 -3.88 1.54
CA GLN A 350 -13.81 -3.35 0.55
C GLN A 350 -13.96 -4.05 -0.81
N ILE A 351 -14.10 -5.37 -0.80
CA ILE A 351 -14.25 -6.16 -2.03
C ILE A 351 -15.58 -5.81 -2.71
N THR A 352 -16.66 -5.65 -1.94
CA THR A 352 -17.98 -5.27 -2.47
C THR A 352 -17.95 -3.89 -3.10
N GLU A 353 -17.35 -2.90 -2.44
CA GLU A 353 -17.22 -1.53 -2.94
C GLU A 353 -16.36 -1.50 -4.22
N TYR A 354 -15.26 -2.25 -4.26
CA TYR A 354 -14.43 -2.38 -5.46
C TYR A 354 -15.17 -3.02 -6.64
N LEU A 355 -15.88 -4.12 -6.40
CA LEU A 355 -16.67 -4.80 -7.44
C LEU A 355 -17.85 -3.93 -7.90
N ALA A 356 -18.48 -3.18 -6.99
CA ALA A 356 -19.53 -2.23 -7.33
C ALA A 356 -19.00 -1.08 -8.19
N ALA A 357 -17.84 -0.50 -7.86
CA ALA A 357 -17.19 0.53 -8.69
C ALA A 357 -16.82 -0.01 -10.08
N SER A 358 -16.31 -1.24 -10.15
CA SER A 358 -15.97 -1.91 -11.41
C SER A 358 -17.23 -2.20 -12.26
N ALA A 359 -18.33 -2.59 -11.62
CA ALA A 359 -19.61 -2.78 -12.28
C ALA A 359 -20.20 -1.45 -12.80
N ALA A 360 -20.07 -0.37 -12.03
CA ALA A 360 -20.49 0.97 -12.46
C ALA A 360 -19.74 1.41 -13.72
N LEU A 361 -18.42 1.16 -13.79
CA LEU A 361 -17.60 1.43 -14.97
C LEU A 361 -18.02 0.65 -16.22
N ALA A 362 -18.43 -0.61 -16.05
CA ALA A 362 -18.88 -1.44 -17.18
C ALA A 362 -20.21 -0.97 -17.77
N GLY A 363 -21.07 -0.35 -16.95
CA GLY A 363 -22.39 0.13 -17.34
C GLY A 363 -23.47 -0.98 -17.32
N GLY A 364 -24.65 -0.65 -16.79
CA GLY A 364 -25.72 -1.61 -16.55
C GLY A 364 -26.20 -2.37 -17.78
N THR A 365 -26.31 -1.70 -18.94
CA THR A 365 -26.75 -2.34 -20.20
C THR A 365 -25.76 -3.40 -20.68
N ARG A 366 -24.45 -3.16 -20.53
CA ARG A 366 -23.41 -4.11 -20.95
C ARG A 366 -23.35 -5.30 -19.99
N ILE A 367 -23.49 -5.07 -18.68
CA ILE A 367 -23.60 -6.14 -17.69
C ILE A 367 -24.83 -7.02 -17.97
N TYR A 368 -25.96 -6.41 -18.30
CA TYR A 368 -27.17 -7.13 -18.69
C TYR A 368 -26.91 -8.01 -19.91
N ASN A 369 -26.36 -7.44 -21.00
CA ASN A 369 -26.05 -8.19 -22.22
C ASN A 369 -25.07 -9.34 -21.95
N PHE A 370 -24.03 -9.10 -21.14
CA PHE A 370 -23.07 -10.12 -20.74
C PHE A 370 -23.74 -11.24 -19.94
N THR A 371 -24.61 -10.90 -18.98
CA THR A 371 -25.35 -11.87 -18.17
C THR A 371 -26.25 -12.74 -19.06
N VAL A 372 -26.97 -12.13 -20.00
CA VAL A 372 -27.81 -12.84 -20.97
C VAL A 372 -26.96 -13.78 -21.85
N GLN A 373 -25.79 -13.34 -22.31
CA GLN A 373 -24.87 -14.19 -23.08
C GLN A 373 -24.35 -15.39 -22.26
N CYS A 374 -23.94 -15.18 -21.01
CA CYS A 374 -23.53 -16.27 -20.12
C CYS A 374 -24.67 -17.27 -19.84
N MET A 375 -25.89 -16.78 -19.65
CA MET A 375 -27.08 -17.63 -19.51
C MET A 375 -27.35 -18.44 -20.80
N GLY A 376 -27.22 -17.80 -21.97
CA GLY A 376 -27.34 -18.49 -23.25
C GLY A 376 -26.28 -19.58 -23.44
N PHE A 377 -25.02 -19.29 -23.09
CA PHE A 377 -23.93 -20.26 -23.19
C PHE A 377 -24.10 -21.45 -22.24
N THR A 378 -24.46 -21.20 -20.98
CA THR A 378 -24.73 -22.26 -19.99
C THR A 378 -25.92 -23.10 -20.41
N GLN A 379 -27.01 -22.49 -20.88
CA GLN A 379 -28.15 -23.21 -21.43
C GLN A 379 -27.78 -24.06 -22.64
N GLN A 380 -26.94 -23.56 -23.55
CA GLN A 380 -26.46 -24.32 -24.70
C GLN A 380 -25.59 -25.51 -24.28
N GLN A 381 -24.70 -25.34 -23.30
CA GLN A 381 -23.94 -26.45 -22.74
C GLN A 381 -24.84 -27.50 -22.06
N PHE A 382 -25.83 -27.09 -21.26
CA PHE A 382 -26.77 -28.01 -20.64
C PHE A 382 -27.65 -28.73 -21.67
N LYS A 383 -28.10 -28.03 -22.72
CA LYS A 383 -28.85 -28.64 -23.84
C LYS A 383 -28.01 -29.73 -24.52
N ASN A 384 -26.75 -29.43 -24.79
CA ASN A 384 -25.81 -30.38 -25.40
C ASN A 384 -25.52 -31.59 -24.48
N SER A 385 -25.44 -31.36 -23.16
CA SER A 385 -25.16 -32.40 -22.18
C SER A 385 -26.37 -33.32 -21.89
N LEU A 386 -27.58 -32.75 -21.77
CA LEU A 386 -28.79 -33.48 -21.36
C LEU A 386 -29.64 -34.00 -22.53
N ARG A 387 -29.37 -33.56 -23.77
CA ARG A 387 -30.11 -33.92 -25.00
C ARG A 387 -31.64 -33.83 -24.85
N LYS A 388 -32.11 -32.90 -24.01
CA LYS A 388 -33.52 -32.58 -23.82
C LYS A 388 -33.80 -31.21 -24.43
N ASP A 389 -34.87 -31.13 -25.20
CA ASP A 389 -35.40 -29.87 -25.69
C ASP A 389 -36.05 -29.13 -24.52
N PHE A 390 -35.32 -28.15 -24.00
CA PHE A 390 -35.86 -27.20 -23.05
C PHE A 390 -36.77 -26.22 -23.80
N PRO A 391 -37.96 -25.86 -23.25
CA PRO A 391 -38.80 -24.82 -23.82
C PRO A 391 -38.03 -23.50 -23.91
N GLU A 392 -38.34 -22.68 -24.90
CA GLU A 392 -37.76 -21.33 -25.07
C GLU A 392 -37.84 -20.56 -23.73
N SER A 393 -36.68 -20.32 -23.15
CA SER A 393 -36.57 -19.58 -21.90
C SER A 393 -36.96 -18.14 -22.16
N ARG A 394 -37.94 -17.63 -21.41
CA ARG A 394 -38.22 -16.19 -21.36
C ARG A 394 -36.93 -15.47 -20.98
N MET A 395 -36.56 -14.45 -21.75
CA MET A 395 -35.38 -13.64 -21.43
C MET A 395 -35.54 -13.06 -20.01
N PRO A 396 -34.48 -13.12 -19.18
CA PRO A 396 -34.51 -12.56 -17.85
C PRO A 396 -34.83 -11.07 -17.94
N SER A 397 -35.64 -10.55 -17.02
CA SER A 397 -35.81 -9.09 -16.93
C SER A 397 -34.51 -8.44 -16.48
N SER A 398 -34.33 -7.16 -16.81
CA SER A 398 -33.18 -6.36 -16.34
C SER A 398 -33.06 -6.41 -14.81
N PHE A 399 -34.19 -6.38 -14.10
CA PHE A 399 -34.24 -6.52 -12.65
C PHE A 399 -33.66 -7.86 -12.17
N THR A 400 -34.04 -8.98 -12.81
CA THR A 400 -33.51 -10.30 -12.43
C THR A 400 -32.00 -10.42 -12.71
N ALA A 401 -31.52 -9.88 -13.83
CA ALA A 401 -30.09 -9.89 -14.15
C ALA A 401 -29.28 -9.06 -13.15
N SER A 402 -29.76 -7.87 -12.79
CA SER A 402 -29.14 -7.03 -11.75
C SER A 402 -29.13 -7.70 -10.38
N ALA A 403 -30.21 -8.38 -10.00
CA ALA A 403 -30.28 -9.13 -8.74
C ALA A 403 -29.29 -10.30 -8.69
N VAL A 404 -29.13 -11.02 -9.81
CA VAL A 404 -28.13 -12.10 -9.94
C VAL A 404 -26.71 -11.54 -9.83
N ALA A 405 -26.41 -10.44 -10.54
CA ALA A 405 -25.11 -9.78 -10.47
C ALA A 405 -24.78 -9.30 -9.05
N PHE A 406 -25.75 -8.65 -8.37
CA PHE A 406 -25.59 -8.23 -6.97
C PHE A 406 -25.33 -9.40 -6.03
N THR A 407 -26.10 -10.49 -6.17
CA THR A 407 -25.92 -11.71 -5.37
C THR A 407 -24.53 -12.31 -5.59
N PHE A 408 -24.06 -12.36 -6.85
CA PHE A 408 -22.73 -12.84 -7.19
C PHE A 408 -21.63 -11.98 -6.57
N ILE A 409 -21.77 -10.65 -6.62
CA ILE A 409 -20.83 -9.71 -5.98
C ILE A 409 -20.74 -10.01 -4.47
N VAL A 410 -21.88 -10.11 -3.78
CA VAL A 410 -21.90 -10.36 -2.32
C VAL A 410 -21.25 -11.70 -1.98
N LEU A 411 -21.59 -12.77 -2.70
CA LEU A 411 -21.02 -14.11 -2.46
C LEU A 411 -19.52 -14.17 -2.76
N LEU A 412 -19.06 -13.52 -3.83
CA LEU A 412 -17.65 -13.45 -4.19
C LEU A 412 -16.86 -12.65 -3.14
N SER A 413 -17.39 -11.48 -2.71
CA SER A 413 -16.80 -10.67 -1.65
C SER A 413 -16.67 -11.42 -0.34
N TRP A 414 -17.72 -12.13 0.07
CA TRP A 414 -17.70 -12.94 1.28
C TRP A 414 -16.68 -14.08 1.17
N SER A 415 -16.64 -14.79 0.04
CA SER A 415 -15.71 -15.91 -0.18
C SER A 415 -14.25 -15.46 -0.16
N LEU A 416 -13.93 -14.34 -0.82
CA LEU A 416 -12.57 -13.78 -0.86
C LEU A 416 -12.13 -13.23 0.50
N SER A 417 -13.04 -12.58 1.24
CA SER A 417 -12.75 -12.10 2.60
C SER A 417 -12.58 -13.26 3.59
N ALA A 418 -13.40 -14.31 3.47
CA ALA A 418 -13.25 -15.53 4.24
C ALA A 418 -11.92 -16.24 3.95
N LEU A 419 -11.50 -16.28 2.68
CA LEU A 419 -10.19 -16.82 2.29
C LEU A 419 -9.04 -16.00 2.88
N SER A 420 -9.11 -14.67 2.82
CA SER A 420 -8.14 -13.76 3.47
C SER A 420 -8.05 -14.03 4.98
N SER A 421 -9.20 -14.16 5.64
CA SER A 421 -9.27 -14.41 7.07
C SER A 421 -8.72 -15.79 7.46
N ALA A 422 -9.09 -16.83 6.71
CA ALA A 422 -8.60 -18.20 6.88
C ALA A 422 -7.08 -18.30 6.67
N SER A 423 -6.52 -17.53 5.74
CA SER A 423 -5.07 -17.48 5.54
C SER A 423 -4.33 -16.91 6.75
N ILE A 424 -4.90 -15.89 7.40
CA ILE A 424 -4.35 -15.35 8.64
C ILE A 424 -4.52 -16.35 9.79
N ASP A 425 -5.66 -17.02 9.89
CA ASP A 425 -5.90 -18.05 10.91
C ASP A 425 -4.99 -19.28 10.73
N SER A 426 -4.45 -19.49 9.52
CA SER A 426 -3.48 -20.55 9.23
C SER A 426 -2.03 -20.21 9.61
N LEU A 427 -1.77 -18.96 10.02
CA LEU A 427 -0.44 -18.57 10.50
C LEU A 427 -0.05 -19.38 11.74
N PRO A 428 1.26 -19.65 11.93
CA PRO A 428 1.73 -20.38 13.10
C PRO A 428 1.21 -19.75 14.41
N PRO A 429 0.78 -20.58 15.38
CA PRO A 429 0.42 -20.07 16.69
C PRO A 429 1.65 -19.43 17.36
N SER A 430 1.40 -18.51 18.28
CA SER A 430 2.45 -17.95 19.14
C SER A 430 3.15 -19.06 19.91
N LEU A 431 4.45 -18.87 20.19
CA LEU A 431 5.17 -19.75 21.10
C LEU A 431 4.54 -19.74 22.50
N PRO A 432 4.76 -20.80 23.30
CA PRO A 432 4.27 -20.85 24.67
C PRO A 432 4.73 -19.65 25.48
N THR A 433 3.80 -19.04 26.21
CA THR A 433 4.06 -17.92 27.11
C THR A 433 4.21 -18.43 28.54
N THR A 434 5.29 -18.02 29.21
CA THR A 434 5.48 -18.25 30.64
C THR A 434 4.86 -17.11 31.43
N PHE A 435 4.02 -17.42 32.43
CA PHE A 435 3.38 -16.42 33.29
C PHE A 435 3.76 -16.64 34.76
N ASP A 436 4.06 -15.56 35.47
CA ASP A 436 4.10 -15.61 36.94
C ASP A 436 2.68 -15.48 37.50
N LEU A 437 2.01 -16.62 37.64
CA LEU A 437 0.68 -16.71 38.25
C LEU A 437 0.71 -16.65 39.79
N SER A 438 1.90 -16.72 40.40
CA SER A 438 2.08 -16.66 41.84
C SER A 438 2.08 -15.23 42.38
N TYR A 439 2.45 -14.27 41.52
CA TYR A 439 2.48 -12.86 41.85
C TYR A 439 1.09 -12.29 42.13
N ARG A 440 1.00 -11.43 43.15
CA ARG A 440 -0.19 -10.64 43.47
C ARG A 440 0.20 -9.17 43.52
N SER A 441 -0.42 -8.37 42.65
CA SER A 441 -0.14 -6.95 42.58
C SER A 441 -0.72 -6.19 43.77
N HIS A 442 -0.11 -5.05 44.08
CA HIS A 442 -0.58 -4.13 45.13
C HIS A 442 -1.47 -3.01 44.58
N SER A 443 -1.32 -2.67 43.30
CA SER A 443 -2.17 -1.74 42.57
C SER A 443 -2.76 -2.42 41.33
N GLN A 444 -3.88 -1.89 40.84
CA GLN A 444 -4.54 -2.42 39.66
C GLN A 444 -3.89 -1.90 38.37
N PHE A 445 -3.57 -0.60 38.31
CA PHE A 445 -3.06 0.00 37.09
C PHE A 445 -2.09 1.15 37.37
N ASP A 446 -0.90 1.09 36.77
CA ASP A 446 0.05 2.20 36.80
C ASP A 446 0.22 2.83 35.41
N ILE A 447 0.28 4.15 35.35
CA ILE A 447 0.71 4.92 34.17
C ILE A 447 2.11 5.46 34.45
N VAL A 448 3.11 4.86 33.82
CA VAL A 448 4.52 5.21 33.96
C VAL A 448 4.93 6.13 32.81
N ILE A 449 5.26 7.37 33.16
CA ILE A 449 5.58 8.43 32.21
C ILE A 449 7.08 8.75 32.29
N SER A 450 7.79 8.58 31.17
CA SER A 450 9.16 9.09 31.02
C SER A 450 9.12 10.54 30.56
N MET A 451 9.73 11.44 31.33
CA MET A 451 9.72 12.89 31.11
C MET A 451 11.15 13.45 31.13
N TYR A 452 11.42 14.45 30.30
CA TYR A 452 12.62 15.27 30.34
C TYR A 452 12.24 16.75 30.53
N GLN A 453 11.97 17.47 29.44
CA GLN A 453 11.72 18.93 29.45
C GLN A 453 10.34 19.31 28.89
N GLU A 454 9.43 18.33 28.77
CA GLU A 454 8.05 18.58 28.34
C GLU A 454 7.34 19.53 29.30
N SER A 455 6.36 20.28 28.79
CA SER A 455 5.61 21.21 29.66
C SER A 455 4.68 20.43 30.62
N PRO A 456 4.68 20.75 31.93
CA PRO A 456 3.80 20.10 32.90
C PRO A 456 2.32 20.18 32.53
N SER A 457 1.90 21.28 31.89
CA SER A 457 0.52 21.47 31.40
C SER A 457 0.16 20.52 30.24
N SER A 458 1.09 20.25 29.32
CA SER A 458 0.90 19.26 28.26
C SER A 458 0.78 17.85 28.86
N VAL A 459 1.65 17.52 29.81
CA VAL A 459 1.63 16.22 30.50
C VAL A 459 0.33 16.02 31.27
N LYS A 460 -0.15 17.05 31.99
CA LYS A 460 -1.45 17.03 32.65
C LYS A 460 -2.59 16.72 31.68
N SER A 461 -2.64 17.44 30.55
CA SER A 461 -3.68 17.22 29.54
C SER A 461 -3.62 15.81 28.95
N MET A 462 -2.42 15.26 28.77
CA MET A 462 -2.24 13.87 28.35
C MET A 462 -2.79 12.89 29.39
N ILE A 463 -2.44 13.05 30.66
CA ILE A 463 -2.93 12.21 31.77
C ILE A 463 -4.46 12.23 31.84
N GLU A 464 -5.08 13.41 31.75
CA GLU A 464 -6.54 13.57 31.77
C GLU A 464 -7.21 12.84 30.59
N LYS A 465 -6.60 12.91 29.39
CA LYS A 465 -7.08 12.17 28.21
C LYS A 465 -6.94 10.66 28.37
N LEU A 466 -5.85 10.18 28.96
CA LEU A 466 -5.65 8.75 29.22
C LEU A 466 -6.66 8.23 30.26
N LYS A 467 -6.80 8.93 31.40
CA LYS A 467 -7.75 8.56 32.46
C LYS A 467 -9.21 8.58 32.00
N SER A 468 -9.55 9.37 30.97
CA SER A 468 -10.90 9.41 30.40
C SER A 468 -11.21 8.33 29.36
N THR A 469 -10.27 7.41 29.09
CA THR A 469 -10.53 6.26 28.20
C THR A 469 -11.50 5.24 28.81
N ALA A 470 -12.15 4.45 27.95
CA ALA A 470 -13.28 3.60 28.32
C ALA A 470 -12.98 2.64 29.48
N TYR A 471 -11.81 1.99 29.48
CA TYR A 471 -11.41 1.10 30.57
C TYR A 471 -10.88 1.88 31.78
N LEU A 472 -9.98 2.84 31.57
CA LEU A 472 -9.31 3.55 32.67
C LEU A 472 -10.27 4.44 33.47
N SER A 473 -11.32 4.98 32.85
CA SER A 473 -12.33 5.78 33.55
C SER A 473 -13.16 4.97 34.55
N ILE A 474 -13.32 3.66 34.31
CA ILE A 474 -14.04 2.75 35.21
C ILE A 474 -13.19 2.44 36.45
N ILE A 475 -11.88 2.27 36.27
CA ILE A 475 -10.94 1.94 37.35
C ILE A 475 -10.18 3.16 37.87
N ALA A 476 -10.59 4.37 37.49
CA ALA A 476 -9.84 5.60 37.75
C ALA A 476 -9.39 5.82 39.21
N PRO A 477 -10.16 5.45 40.26
CA PRO A 477 -9.70 5.54 41.65
C PRO A 477 -8.46 4.70 41.97
N ASP A 478 -8.24 3.63 41.21
CA ASP A 478 -7.16 2.64 41.39
C ASP A 478 -6.03 2.81 40.36
N VAL A 479 -6.07 3.88 39.54
CA VAL A 479 -5.03 4.22 38.56
C VAL A 479 -4.00 5.17 39.18
N GLN A 480 -2.77 4.68 39.36
CA GLN A 480 -1.64 5.48 39.84
C GLN A 480 -0.85 6.06 38.66
N VAL A 481 -0.47 7.34 38.75
CA VAL A 481 0.38 8.03 37.78
C VAL A 481 1.76 8.26 38.37
N ILE A 482 2.78 7.73 37.71
CA ILE A 482 4.17 7.79 38.12
C ILE A 482 4.95 8.53 37.03
N ILE A 483 5.54 9.68 37.36
CA ILE A 483 6.41 10.44 36.46
C ILE A 483 7.86 10.24 36.88
N TYR A 484 8.68 9.78 35.95
CA TYR A 484 10.13 9.79 36.06
C TYR A 484 10.69 10.94 35.23
N THR A 485 11.18 11.99 35.89
CA THR A 485 11.83 13.12 35.23
C THR A 485 13.34 12.89 35.15
N LYS A 486 13.91 13.17 33.97
CA LYS A 486 15.37 13.17 33.73
C LYS A 486 15.98 14.56 33.74
N ASP A 487 15.17 15.60 33.89
CA ASP A 487 15.66 16.96 34.00
C ASP A 487 16.23 17.20 35.40
N SER A 488 17.54 17.46 35.47
CA SER A 488 18.27 17.78 36.70
C SER A 488 17.89 19.13 37.31
N SER A 489 17.16 19.98 36.58
CA SER A 489 16.72 21.30 37.06
C SER A 489 15.28 21.36 37.58
N SER A 490 14.45 20.38 37.21
CA SER A 490 13.03 20.32 37.61
C SER A 490 12.80 20.32 39.13
N ASP A 491 11.78 21.04 39.60
CA ASP A 491 11.26 20.93 40.97
C ASP A 491 10.22 19.81 41.01
N LEU A 492 10.47 18.78 41.82
CA LEU A 492 9.64 17.57 41.84
C LEU A 492 8.27 17.82 42.48
N ASP A 493 8.18 18.68 43.49
CA ASP A 493 6.92 18.99 44.18
C ASP A 493 6.04 19.87 43.29
N LEU A 494 6.66 20.85 42.61
CA LEU A 494 5.97 21.66 41.61
C LEU A 494 5.46 20.79 40.47
N LEU A 495 6.32 19.94 39.90
CA LEU A 495 5.97 19.05 38.81
C LEU A 495 4.82 18.11 39.20
N LYS A 496 4.85 17.56 40.42
CA LYS A 496 3.78 16.74 40.97
C LYS A 496 2.45 17.50 41.04
N ASN A 497 2.47 18.71 41.57
CA ASN A 497 1.27 19.54 41.74
C ASN A 497 0.69 19.98 40.38
N GLU A 498 1.53 20.40 39.44
CA GLU A 498 1.10 20.88 38.13
C GLU A 498 0.55 19.76 37.24
N THR A 499 1.17 18.58 37.29
CA THR A 499 0.72 17.42 36.49
C THR A 499 -0.42 16.64 37.13
N GLY A 500 -0.57 16.73 38.46
CA GLY A 500 -1.50 15.89 39.23
C GLY A 500 -1.05 14.43 39.34
N ALA A 501 0.25 14.15 39.20
CA ALA A 501 0.81 12.82 39.37
C ALA A 501 0.83 12.37 40.83
N ASP A 502 0.70 11.06 41.05
CA ASP A 502 0.73 10.47 42.40
C ASP A 502 2.16 10.36 42.92
N ILE A 503 3.10 10.06 42.02
CA ILE A 503 4.53 9.91 42.31
C ILE A 503 5.35 10.64 41.25
N VAL A 504 6.33 11.43 41.70
CA VAL A 504 7.33 12.05 40.84
C VAL A 504 8.71 11.71 41.38
N GLN A 505 9.56 11.13 40.54
CA GLN A 505 10.92 10.74 40.90
C GLN A 505 11.91 11.20 39.83
N ARG A 506 13.15 11.46 40.26
CA ARG A 506 14.22 11.89 39.36
C ARG A 506 15.14 10.72 39.02
N PHE A 507 15.40 10.54 37.73
CA PHE A 507 16.42 9.61 37.23
C PHE A 507 17.57 10.35 36.54
N PRO A 508 18.77 9.73 36.45
CA PRO A 508 19.83 10.24 35.58
C PRO A 508 19.35 10.32 34.13
N ASN A 509 19.87 11.29 33.38
CA ASN A 509 19.57 11.44 31.96
C ASN A 509 20.35 10.42 31.10
N THR A 510 20.05 9.14 31.27
CA THR A 510 20.67 8.02 30.53
C THR A 510 19.61 7.07 29.99
N GLY A 511 19.83 6.51 28.80
CA GLY A 511 19.01 5.44 28.23
C GLY A 511 17.61 5.80 27.69
N ARG A 512 17.29 7.09 27.50
CA ARG A 512 15.98 7.58 26.99
C ARG A 512 14.76 6.92 27.70
N GLU A 513 13.59 6.90 27.08
CA GLU A 513 12.41 6.23 27.63
C GLU A 513 12.64 4.75 27.96
N GLY A 514 13.40 4.01 27.15
CA GLY A 514 13.66 2.59 27.38
C GLY A 514 14.33 2.31 28.72
N GLY A 515 15.35 3.09 29.07
CA GLY A 515 16.03 3.01 30.36
C GLY A 515 15.11 3.36 31.53
N THR A 516 14.18 4.31 31.36
CA THR A 516 13.17 4.63 32.39
C THR A 516 12.27 3.42 32.66
N TYR A 517 11.78 2.76 31.61
CA TYR A 517 10.85 1.63 31.75
C TYR A 517 11.53 0.41 32.34
N LEU A 518 12.74 0.08 31.87
CA LEU A 518 13.55 -0.99 32.44
C LEU A 518 13.87 -0.73 33.92
N GLN A 519 14.27 0.50 34.26
CA GLN A 519 14.52 0.88 35.66
C GLN A 519 13.27 0.71 36.52
N HIS A 520 12.09 1.11 36.03
CA HIS A 520 10.83 0.91 36.74
C HIS A 520 10.55 -0.57 36.98
N ILE A 521 10.67 -1.42 35.95
CA ILE A 521 10.46 -2.87 36.04
C ILE A 521 11.41 -3.50 37.07
N VAL A 522 12.70 -3.21 36.96
CA VAL A 522 13.75 -3.78 37.81
C VAL A 522 13.60 -3.33 39.28
N SER A 523 13.37 -2.04 39.50
CA SER A 523 13.30 -1.45 40.84
C SER A 523 12.03 -1.85 41.57
N ASN A 524 10.92 -1.98 40.83
CA ASN A 524 9.61 -2.31 41.39
C ASN A 524 9.22 -3.76 41.14
N TRP A 525 10.17 -4.66 40.87
CA TRP A 525 9.90 -6.06 40.50
C TRP A 525 8.85 -6.74 41.40
N ASN A 526 8.91 -6.50 42.71
CA ASN A 526 7.99 -7.09 43.70
C ASN A 526 6.71 -6.28 43.94
N PHE A 527 6.59 -5.09 43.36
CA PHE A 527 5.53 -4.12 43.59
C PHE A 527 4.88 -3.62 42.29
N LEU A 528 5.04 -4.33 41.17
CA LEU A 528 4.39 -4.00 39.90
C LEU A 528 2.87 -4.00 40.04
N ALA A 529 2.21 -3.04 39.38
CA ALA A 529 0.77 -3.08 39.19
C ALA A 529 0.33 -4.32 38.41
N GLU A 530 -0.96 -4.68 38.49
CA GLU A 530 -1.51 -5.76 37.67
C GLU A 530 -1.24 -5.51 36.18
N LYS A 531 -1.39 -4.25 35.75
CA LYS A 531 -1.02 -3.75 34.43
C LYS A 531 -0.32 -2.41 34.54
N THR A 532 0.67 -2.20 33.68
CA THR A 532 1.40 -0.95 33.60
C THR A 532 1.37 -0.43 32.17
N MET A 533 0.97 0.84 32.00
CA MET A 533 1.10 1.58 30.76
C MET A 533 2.42 2.35 30.79
N PHE A 534 3.30 2.05 29.84
CA PHE A 534 4.55 2.78 29.62
C PHE A 534 4.34 3.77 28.48
N ILE A 535 4.61 5.05 28.74
CA ILE A 535 4.37 6.11 27.76
C ILE A 535 5.35 7.29 27.96
N GLN A 536 5.62 8.05 26.90
CA GLN A 536 6.42 9.27 26.98
C GLN A 536 5.55 10.47 27.39
N ALA A 537 6.14 11.47 28.04
CA ALA A 537 5.47 12.69 28.48
C ALA A 537 4.87 13.54 27.33
N HIS A 538 5.38 13.36 26.11
CA HIS A 538 4.78 13.85 24.88
C HIS A 538 4.48 12.67 23.95
N ALA A 539 3.51 11.83 24.33
CA ALA A 539 3.13 10.66 23.55
C ALA A 539 2.87 11.03 22.09
N HIS A 540 3.57 10.34 21.19
CA HIS A 540 3.41 10.56 19.77
C HIS A 540 1.98 10.18 19.34
N ASN A 541 1.37 11.00 18.49
CA ASN A 541 0.09 10.68 17.85
C ASN A 541 -1.05 10.45 18.85
N MET A 542 -1.20 11.31 19.86
CA MET A 542 -2.27 11.20 20.86
C MET A 542 -3.69 11.12 20.26
N ARG A 543 -3.91 11.75 19.09
CA ARG A 543 -5.18 11.68 18.36
C ARG A 543 -5.53 10.25 17.95
N GLU A 544 -4.52 9.47 17.57
CA GLU A 544 -4.62 8.08 17.11
C GLU A 544 -4.49 7.07 18.25
N LEU A 545 -3.70 7.40 19.27
CA LEU A 545 -3.45 6.56 20.44
C LEU A 545 -4.72 6.37 21.29
N ILE A 546 -5.49 7.42 21.54
CA ILE A 546 -6.70 7.35 22.39
C ILE A 546 -7.75 6.35 21.83
N PRO A 547 -8.09 6.36 20.53
CA PRO A 547 -8.93 5.33 19.93
C PRO A 547 -8.38 3.90 20.08
N ARG A 548 -7.06 3.70 20.03
CA ARG A 548 -6.41 2.40 20.29
C ARG A 548 -6.71 1.91 21.69
N ILE A 549 -6.50 2.75 22.70
CA ILE A 549 -6.78 2.40 24.10
C ILE A 549 -8.27 2.08 24.26
N ASN A 550 -9.16 2.95 23.79
CA ASN A 550 -10.61 2.74 23.92
C ASN A 550 -11.11 1.45 23.28
N SER A 551 -10.47 1.01 22.20
CA SER A 551 -10.94 -0.11 21.39
C SER A 551 -10.36 -1.45 21.85
N TYR A 552 -9.15 -1.45 22.43
CA TYR A 552 -8.39 -2.66 22.70
C TYR A 552 -8.00 -2.83 24.17
N LEU A 553 -7.81 -1.79 24.98
CA LEU A 553 -7.45 -1.99 26.39
C LEU A 553 -8.62 -2.61 27.18
N VAL A 554 -8.40 -3.81 27.73
CA VAL A 554 -9.41 -4.61 28.45
C VAL A 554 -8.82 -5.23 29.71
N PRO A 555 -9.65 -5.77 30.64
CA PRO A 555 -9.15 -6.44 31.84
C PRO A 555 -8.19 -7.61 31.57
N GLN A 556 -8.28 -8.25 30.41
CA GLN A 556 -7.44 -9.38 30.00
C GLN A 556 -6.18 -8.96 29.23
N THR A 557 -5.92 -7.65 29.06
CA THR A 557 -4.75 -7.17 28.34
C THR A 557 -3.46 -7.68 28.99
N GLY A 558 -2.71 -8.49 28.24
CA GLY A 558 -1.38 -8.96 28.61
C GLY A 558 -0.29 -8.08 28.03
N MET A 559 -0.32 -7.85 26.71
CA MET A 559 0.57 -6.93 26.01
C MET A 559 -0.17 -6.23 24.88
N LEU A 560 -0.37 -4.92 24.98
CA LEU A 560 -0.96 -4.07 23.95
C LEU A 560 0.07 -3.04 23.48
N SER A 561 0.49 -3.15 22.22
CA SER A 561 1.28 -2.09 21.58
C SER A 561 0.42 -0.87 21.32
N LEU A 562 0.91 0.32 21.69
CA LEU A 562 0.26 1.60 21.39
C LEU A 562 0.97 2.33 20.24
N GLY A 563 2.07 1.79 19.71
CA GLY A 563 2.81 2.33 18.58
C GLY A 563 2.23 1.91 17.23
N PHE A 564 3.00 2.16 16.16
CA PHE A 564 2.69 1.56 14.87
C PHE A 564 2.91 0.05 14.93
N THR A 565 2.08 -0.72 14.21
CA THR A 565 2.05 -2.18 14.26
C THR A 565 2.22 -2.80 12.88
N GLY A 566 2.37 -4.12 12.85
CA GLY A 566 2.35 -4.89 11.61
C GLY A 566 3.64 -4.84 10.82
N VAL A 567 4.76 -4.57 11.50
CA VAL A 567 6.11 -4.74 10.97
C VAL A 567 6.70 -5.98 11.62
N THR A 568 7.21 -6.88 10.79
CA THR A 568 7.90 -8.09 11.23
C THR A 568 9.29 -8.12 10.62
N CYS A 569 10.19 -8.85 11.26
CA CYS A 569 11.52 -9.14 10.76
C CYS A 569 11.84 -10.63 10.92
N GLU A 570 12.82 -11.10 10.16
CA GLU A 570 13.43 -12.40 10.36
C GLU A 570 14.35 -12.39 11.58
N CYS A 571 14.20 -13.34 12.48
CA CYS A 571 14.92 -13.33 13.75
C CYS A 571 16.45 -13.28 13.61
N GLY A 572 17.01 -14.01 12.63
CA GLY A 572 18.46 -14.08 12.44
C GLY A 572 19.08 -12.88 11.69
N ALA A 573 18.26 -12.06 11.05
CA ALA A 573 18.69 -10.91 10.25
C ALA A 573 17.68 -9.77 10.39
N CYS A 574 17.38 -9.42 11.64
CA CYS A 574 16.25 -8.55 11.93
C CYS A 574 16.55 -7.11 11.55
N SER A 575 15.77 -6.58 10.61
CA SER A 575 15.83 -5.19 10.18
C SER A 575 14.42 -4.66 9.89
N ASP A 576 14.30 -3.34 9.71
CA ASP A 576 13.07 -2.71 9.29
C ASP A 576 13.23 -1.79 8.07
N ARG A 577 12.10 -1.45 7.45
CA ARG A 577 12.04 -0.61 6.26
C ARG A 577 12.50 0.84 6.46
N TRP A 578 12.76 1.25 7.71
CA TRP A 578 13.28 2.58 8.03
C TRP A 578 14.80 2.57 8.20
N GLY A 579 15.45 1.45 7.90
CA GLY A 579 16.91 1.32 7.90
C GLY A 579 17.50 0.95 9.26
N TRP A 580 16.68 0.54 10.24
CA TRP A 580 17.20 -0.07 11.45
C TRP A 580 17.57 -1.53 11.20
N GLU A 581 18.68 -1.98 11.79
CA GLU A 581 19.17 -3.35 11.76
C GLU A 581 19.64 -3.76 13.17
N ASP A 582 19.40 -5.02 13.54
CA ASP A 582 19.90 -5.61 14.78
C ASP A 582 21.39 -5.93 14.70
N LYS A 583 22.21 -4.87 14.73
CA LYS A 583 23.68 -4.95 14.68
C LYS A 583 24.32 -5.75 15.82
N TRP A 584 23.59 -5.94 16.91
CA TRP A 584 24.08 -6.60 18.13
C TRP A 584 23.54 -8.01 18.34
N SER A 585 22.72 -8.52 17.42
CA SER A 585 22.07 -9.83 17.57
C SER A 585 21.25 -9.94 18.87
N VAL A 586 20.63 -8.84 19.28
CA VAL A 586 19.79 -8.77 20.50
C VAL A 586 18.53 -9.59 20.33
N VAL A 587 17.90 -9.54 19.16
CA VAL A 587 16.67 -10.27 18.86
C VAL A 587 16.87 -11.78 18.98
N PRO A 588 17.83 -12.42 18.28
CA PRO A 588 18.03 -13.86 18.42
C PRO A 588 18.51 -14.26 19.82
N THR A 589 19.37 -13.46 20.47
CA THR A 589 19.85 -13.75 21.82
C THR A 589 18.70 -13.74 22.83
N LEU A 590 17.86 -12.70 22.84
CA LEU A 590 16.72 -12.61 23.74
C LEU A 590 15.66 -13.68 23.44
N TYR A 591 15.46 -14.02 22.17
CA TYR A 591 14.55 -15.09 21.80
C TYR A 591 14.99 -16.42 22.45
N GLU A 592 16.27 -16.77 22.34
CA GLU A 592 16.81 -17.99 22.94
C GLU A 592 16.69 -18.00 24.45
N GLU A 593 16.97 -16.86 25.11
CA GLU A 593 16.85 -16.73 26.56
C GLU A 593 15.40 -16.83 27.06
N ILE A 594 14.44 -16.26 26.33
CA ILE A 594 13.02 -16.22 26.71
C ILE A 594 12.34 -17.57 26.47
N TYR A 595 12.60 -18.20 25.32
CA TYR A 595 11.89 -19.41 24.89
C TYR A 595 12.68 -20.70 25.10
N GLY A 596 13.97 -20.63 25.43
CA GLY A 596 14.83 -21.80 25.62
C GLY A 596 15.02 -22.62 24.33
N ALA A 597 14.83 -22.00 23.17
CA ALA A 597 14.88 -22.64 21.86
C ALA A 597 15.67 -21.75 20.88
N PRO A 598 16.46 -22.36 19.97
CA PRO A 598 17.25 -21.61 19.00
C PRO A 598 16.34 -20.75 18.12
N CYS A 599 16.80 -19.55 17.77
CA CYS A 599 16.05 -18.71 16.85
C CYS A 599 16.29 -19.13 15.40
N GLU A 600 15.31 -19.77 14.77
CA GLU A 600 15.39 -20.10 13.34
C GLU A 600 15.41 -18.82 12.50
N SER A 601 16.27 -18.77 11.47
CA SER A 601 16.42 -17.56 10.64
C SER A 601 15.10 -17.12 9.99
N SER A 602 14.20 -18.05 9.63
CA SER A 602 12.89 -17.75 9.05
C SER A 602 11.82 -17.35 10.06
N GLN A 603 12.09 -17.45 11.37
CA GLN A 603 11.13 -17.11 12.40
C GLN A 603 10.82 -15.61 12.34
N GLN A 604 9.54 -15.28 12.19
CA GLN A 604 9.09 -13.90 12.13
C GLN A 604 8.87 -13.35 13.55
N ILE A 605 9.46 -12.18 13.81
CA ILE A 605 9.31 -11.43 15.06
C ILE A 605 8.60 -10.13 14.76
N THR A 606 7.52 -9.86 15.50
CA THR A 606 6.75 -8.61 15.42
C THR A 606 7.47 -7.53 16.23
N LEU A 607 7.80 -6.43 15.55
CA LEU A 607 8.50 -5.30 16.15
C LEU A 607 7.53 -4.31 16.82
N SER A 608 8.00 -3.66 17.87
CA SER A 608 7.33 -2.53 18.53
C SER A 608 7.98 -1.19 18.15
N TYR A 609 7.23 -0.09 18.28
CA TYR A 609 7.69 1.25 17.92
C TYR A 609 7.18 2.30 18.93
N LYS A 610 7.87 3.43 18.99
CA LYS A 610 7.55 4.61 19.82
C LYS A 610 7.61 4.40 21.34
N GLY A 611 8.06 3.24 21.82
CA GLY A 611 8.22 2.95 23.24
C GLY A 611 6.92 3.05 24.06
N GLN A 612 5.75 2.97 23.44
CA GLN A 612 4.46 3.12 24.12
C GLN A 612 3.64 1.82 24.07
N PHE A 613 3.34 1.25 25.24
CA PHE A 613 2.66 -0.04 25.35
C PHE A 613 2.03 -0.24 26.73
N VAL A 614 1.12 -1.20 26.85
CA VAL A 614 0.59 -1.70 28.12
C VAL A 614 1.04 -3.14 28.29
N ALA A 615 1.57 -3.48 29.46
CA ALA A 615 1.97 -4.85 29.79
C ALA A 615 1.43 -5.27 31.17
N SER A 616 1.12 -6.55 31.32
CA SER A 616 0.73 -7.13 32.61
C SER A 616 1.95 -7.53 33.44
N ALA A 617 1.83 -7.48 34.77
CA ALA A 617 2.88 -8.00 35.65
C ALA A 617 3.11 -9.50 35.44
N LYS A 618 2.09 -10.27 35.05
CA LYS A 618 2.22 -11.71 34.76
C LYS A 618 3.20 -11.99 33.63
N ARG A 619 3.18 -11.17 32.57
CA ARG A 619 4.10 -11.27 31.43
C ARG A 619 5.47 -10.70 31.75
N ILE A 620 5.52 -9.52 32.38
CA ILE A 620 6.80 -8.91 32.81
C ILE A 620 7.58 -9.89 33.70
N ARG A 621 6.90 -10.51 34.66
CA ARG A 621 7.52 -11.48 35.58
C ARG A 621 7.60 -12.90 35.03
N GLY A 622 7.08 -13.11 33.82
CA GLY A 622 7.13 -14.39 33.12
C GLY A 622 8.52 -14.76 32.61
N ILE A 623 9.41 -13.77 32.48
CA ILE A 623 10.82 -13.96 32.12
C ILE A 623 11.73 -13.55 33.29
N ASP A 624 13.00 -13.96 33.25
CA ASP A 624 13.94 -13.68 34.35
C ASP A 624 14.18 -12.17 34.50
N LYS A 625 14.15 -11.68 35.75
CA LYS A 625 14.49 -10.29 36.11
C LYS A 625 15.85 -9.88 35.54
N LYS A 626 16.80 -10.81 35.49
CA LYS A 626 18.16 -10.60 34.98
C LYS A 626 18.16 -10.09 33.54
N ILE A 627 17.26 -10.56 32.68
CA ILE A 627 17.16 -10.09 31.29
C ILE A 627 16.89 -8.58 31.27
N TYR A 628 15.94 -8.10 32.08
CA TYR A 628 15.67 -6.67 32.19
C TYR A 628 16.83 -5.88 32.81
N GLN A 629 17.55 -6.47 33.76
CA GLN A 629 18.72 -5.84 34.37
C GLN A 629 19.86 -5.70 33.35
N ASP A 630 20.16 -6.74 32.58
CA ASP A 630 21.23 -6.74 31.60
C ASP A 630 20.93 -5.71 30.48
N LEU A 631 19.67 -5.61 30.05
CA LEU A 631 19.22 -4.56 29.11
C LEU A 631 19.31 -3.16 29.72
N LEU A 632 18.97 -3.00 31.01
CA LEU A 632 19.05 -1.72 31.72
C LEU A 632 20.51 -1.26 31.82
N ASP A 633 21.41 -2.16 32.18
CA ASP A 633 22.83 -1.89 32.30
C ASP A 633 23.42 -1.52 30.94
N ALA A 634 23.02 -2.21 29.87
CA ALA A 634 23.43 -1.88 28.50
C ALA A 634 22.93 -0.51 28.03
N ILE A 635 21.63 -0.20 28.17
CA ILE A 635 21.06 1.04 27.65
C ILE A 635 21.43 2.27 28.49
N THR A 636 21.78 2.10 29.76
CA THR A 636 22.20 3.21 30.64
C THR A 636 23.71 3.32 30.79
N SER A 637 24.46 2.45 30.11
CA SER A 637 25.91 2.50 30.11
C SER A 637 26.42 3.86 29.61
N ARG A 638 27.60 4.25 30.07
CA ARG A 638 28.30 5.44 29.57
C ARG A 638 29.39 5.09 28.56
N ASP A 639 29.77 3.82 28.52
CA ASP A 639 30.87 3.26 27.77
C ASP A 639 30.63 1.77 27.47
N GLY A 640 31.58 1.11 26.81
CA GLY A 640 31.52 -0.32 26.53
C GLY A 640 30.87 -0.70 25.20
N TRP A 641 30.42 -1.95 25.10
CA TRP A 641 29.98 -2.55 23.84
C TRP A 641 28.76 -1.86 23.17
N PRO A 642 27.78 -1.27 23.90
CA PRO A 642 26.65 -0.59 23.25
C PRO A 642 27.06 0.66 22.47
N HIS A 643 28.20 1.26 22.84
CA HIS A 643 28.78 2.46 22.22
C HIS A 643 29.97 2.15 21.31
N ASN A 644 30.16 0.88 20.92
CA ASN A 644 31.31 0.47 20.14
C ASN A 644 31.20 0.99 18.69
N ALA A 645 32.04 1.96 18.34
CA ALA A 645 32.11 2.57 17.01
C ALA A 645 32.27 1.54 15.87
N THR A 646 33.01 0.45 16.08
CA THR A 646 33.20 -0.61 15.08
C THR A 646 31.91 -1.39 14.82
N THR A 647 31.14 -1.69 15.86
CA THR A 647 29.83 -2.35 15.75
C THR A 647 28.79 -1.41 15.15
N LEU A 648 28.93 -0.10 15.38
CA LEU A 648 28.04 0.92 14.84
C LEU A 648 28.30 1.24 13.36
N GLY A 649 29.43 0.78 12.78
CA GLY A 649 29.84 1.10 11.42
C GLY A 649 30.34 2.55 11.27
N LEU A 650 30.81 3.15 12.37
CA LEU A 650 31.36 4.50 12.40
C LEU A 650 32.84 4.46 12.03
N ASP A 651 33.14 4.27 10.74
CA ASP A 651 34.51 4.26 10.23
C ASP A 651 35.08 5.69 10.24
N GLY A 652 35.75 6.09 11.32
CA GLY A 652 36.84 7.09 11.40
C GLY A 652 36.63 8.54 10.91
N ASN A 653 35.59 8.83 10.14
CA ASN A 653 35.33 10.09 9.45
C ASN A 653 34.05 10.78 9.94
N GLY A 654 33.35 10.23 10.93
CA GLY A 654 32.19 10.87 11.56
C GLY A 654 30.93 10.94 10.72
N GLU A 655 30.89 10.27 9.56
CA GLU A 655 29.67 10.16 8.76
C GLU A 655 28.89 8.92 9.21
N ALA A 656 27.77 9.17 9.90
CA ALA A 656 26.86 8.15 10.37
C ALA A 656 26.23 7.42 9.18
N GLY A 657 26.58 6.15 8.98
CA GLY A 657 25.93 5.23 8.04
C GLY A 657 24.55 4.74 8.52
N GLY A 658 23.73 5.63 9.07
CA GLY A 658 22.33 5.36 9.42
C GLY A 658 21.42 5.83 8.31
N GLY A 659 20.41 5.05 7.95
CA GLY A 659 19.37 5.49 7.01
C GLY A 659 18.71 6.80 7.46
N GLU A 660 18.35 7.63 6.48
CA GLU A 660 17.80 8.97 6.68
C GLU A 660 16.48 8.90 7.45
N GLY A 661 16.58 9.26 8.73
CA GLY A 661 15.51 9.23 9.73
C GLY A 661 16.06 9.43 11.14
N ASP A 662 17.21 8.80 11.42
CA ASP A 662 17.86 8.81 12.74
C ASP A 662 19.37 9.17 12.67
N ALA A 663 19.87 9.57 11.48
CA ALA A 663 21.30 9.70 11.15
C ALA A 663 22.01 10.98 11.63
N ASP A 664 21.29 11.94 12.20
CA ASP A 664 21.88 13.20 12.70
C ASP A 664 22.13 13.19 14.22
N GLU A 665 21.75 12.13 14.94
CA GLU A 665 21.92 12.09 16.39
C GLU A 665 23.17 11.27 16.78
N GLU A 666 24.21 11.96 17.26
CA GLU A 666 25.41 11.33 17.82
C GLU A 666 25.05 10.34 18.95
N ASP A 667 25.61 9.13 18.88
CA ASP A 667 25.46 8.12 19.94
C ASP A 667 25.99 8.66 21.26
N SER A 668 25.15 8.61 22.30
CA SER A 668 25.50 9.15 23.61
C SER A 668 24.78 8.42 24.74
N PRO A 669 25.20 8.56 26.01
CA PRO A 669 24.50 7.92 27.12
C PRO A 669 23.05 8.40 27.29
N ASN A 670 22.75 9.65 26.95
CA ASN A 670 21.38 10.19 26.97
C ASN A 670 20.58 9.83 25.71
N ASN A 671 21.26 9.46 24.63
CA ASN A 671 20.67 9.04 23.36
C ASN A 671 21.42 7.83 22.76
N PRO A 672 21.33 6.65 23.39
CA PRO A 672 22.10 5.51 22.92
C PRO A 672 21.44 4.93 21.66
N LEU A 673 22.24 4.62 20.64
CA LEU A 673 21.74 3.93 19.45
C LEU A 673 21.13 2.56 19.79
N PHE A 674 21.65 1.90 20.84
CA PHE A 674 21.06 0.69 21.40
C PHE A 674 19.61 0.87 21.88
N GLY A 675 19.21 2.10 22.23
CA GLY A 675 17.84 2.43 22.60
C GLY A 675 16.83 2.16 21.49
N PHE A 676 17.23 2.29 20.21
CA PHE A 676 16.40 1.91 19.08
C PHE A 676 16.13 0.40 19.09
N ALA A 677 17.13 -0.43 19.36
CA ALA A 677 16.93 -1.88 19.49
C ALA A 677 15.94 -2.21 20.62
N VAL A 678 16.11 -1.59 21.79
CA VAL A 678 15.18 -1.76 22.93
C VAL A 678 13.75 -1.36 22.58
N GLU A 679 13.56 -0.29 21.79
CA GLU A 679 12.23 0.09 21.29
C GLU A 679 11.56 -1.01 20.46
N ARG A 680 12.32 -1.76 19.64
CA ARG A 680 11.80 -2.80 18.73
C ARG A 680 11.41 -4.10 19.43
N ILE A 681 11.93 -4.37 20.62
CA ILE A 681 11.83 -5.68 21.29
C ILE A 681 10.81 -5.76 22.43
N TRP A 682 10.05 -4.71 22.74
CA TRP A 682 9.04 -4.77 23.81
C TRP A 682 8.01 -5.87 23.57
N GLY A 683 7.61 -6.10 22.31
CA GLY A 683 6.76 -7.24 21.96
C GLY A 683 7.38 -8.58 22.33
N LEU A 684 8.67 -8.77 22.05
CA LEU A 684 9.42 -9.99 22.37
C LEU A 684 9.54 -10.19 23.89
N LEU A 685 9.94 -9.15 24.64
CA LEU A 685 10.06 -9.19 26.10
C LEU A 685 8.75 -9.53 26.81
N MET A 686 7.62 -9.10 26.26
CA MET A 686 6.30 -9.42 26.81
C MET A 686 5.69 -10.71 26.21
N GLN A 687 6.51 -11.50 25.50
CA GLN A 687 6.13 -12.78 24.88
C GLN A 687 4.90 -12.64 23.96
N CYS A 688 4.84 -11.54 23.23
CA CYS A 688 3.80 -11.23 22.23
C CYS A 688 4.37 -11.05 20.81
N GLY A 689 5.69 -10.86 20.70
CA GLY A 689 6.38 -10.65 19.41
C GLY A 689 6.26 -11.82 18.45
N THR A 690 6.04 -13.04 18.95
CA THR A 690 5.93 -14.26 18.15
C THR A 690 4.50 -14.55 17.65
N ASP A 691 3.49 -13.76 18.02
CA ASP A 691 2.13 -13.95 17.49
C ASP A 691 1.99 -13.25 16.13
N ALA A 692 2.17 -14.01 15.05
CA ALA A 692 2.06 -13.51 13.68
C ALA A 692 0.66 -12.95 13.36
N ARG A 693 -0.39 -13.34 14.10
CA ARG A 693 -1.75 -12.85 13.88
C ARG A 693 -1.91 -11.42 14.37
N VAL A 694 -1.24 -11.03 15.46
CA VAL A 694 -1.19 -9.64 15.93
C VAL A 694 -0.53 -8.76 14.87
N ALA A 695 0.60 -9.22 14.32
CA ALA A 695 1.21 -8.53 13.19
C ALA A 695 0.26 -8.44 12.00
N ALA A 696 -0.50 -9.49 11.68
CA ALA A 696 -1.38 -9.62 10.50
C ALA A 696 -2.69 -8.80 10.59
N ARG A 697 -3.33 -8.75 11.78
CA ARG A 697 -4.69 -8.19 11.97
C ARG A 697 -4.71 -6.80 12.58
N CYS A 698 -3.67 -6.39 13.28
CA CYS A 698 -3.75 -5.15 14.03
C CYS A 698 -3.83 -3.94 13.09
N PRO A 699 -4.90 -3.12 13.13
CA PRO A 699 -4.97 -1.93 12.29
C PRO A 699 -3.85 -0.94 12.61
N SER A 700 -3.46 -0.13 11.63
CA SER A 700 -2.64 1.05 11.79
C SER A 700 -3.30 2.05 12.75
N LEU A 701 -2.49 2.93 13.32
CA LEU A 701 -2.97 4.02 14.17
C LEU A 701 -4.03 4.88 13.45
N LEU A 702 -3.81 5.20 12.17
CA LEU A 702 -4.76 6.00 11.38
C LEU A 702 -6.09 5.25 11.16
N SER A 703 -6.05 4.00 10.72
CA SER A 703 -7.24 3.19 10.49
C SER A 703 -8.05 2.97 11.78
N GLY A 704 -7.37 2.82 12.91
CA GLY A 704 -8.01 2.68 14.23
C GLY A 704 -8.78 3.92 14.67
N THR A 705 -8.51 5.13 14.15
CA THR A 705 -9.23 6.35 14.55
C THR A 705 -10.67 6.39 14.04
N SER A 706 -10.93 5.88 12.84
CA SER A 706 -12.23 6.06 12.17
C SER A 706 -13.28 5.07 12.67
N ARG A 707 -12.85 3.90 13.14
CA ARG A 707 -13.74 2.77 13.47
C ARG A 707 -13.32 1.94 14.67
N GLY A 708 -12.20 2.25 15.33
CA GLY A 708 -11.68 1.46 16.45
C GLY A 708 -11.32 0.03 16.03
N ARG A 709 -12.16 -0.93 16.40
CA ARG A 709 -12.10 -2.33 15.96
C ARG A 709 -12.73 -2.58 14.57
N GLY A 710 -13.46 -1.63 14.00
CA GLY A 710 -14.25 -1.92 12.79
C GLY A 710 -15.44 -2.82 13.09
N ILE A 711 -16.12 -3.27 12.02
CA ILE A 711 -17.33 -4.12 12.14
C ILE A 711 -16.97 -5.55 12.55
N ASP A 712 -15.79 -6.03 12.13
CA ASP A 712 -15.36 -7.43 12.30
C ASP A 712 -14.15 -7.60 13.23
N GLY A 713 -13.53 -6.52 13.71
CA GLY A 713 -12.30 -6.62 14.49
C GLY A 713 -12.55 -7.03 15.94
N ARG A 714 -11.61 -7.80 16.46
CA ARG A 714 -11.64 -8.38 17.79
C ARG A 714 -10.61 -7.72 18.70
N VAL A 715 -10.73 -7.96 20.00
CA VAL A 715 -9.84 -7.31 20.99
C VAL A 715 -8.42 -7.88 20.89
N GLU A 716 -8.31 -9.17 20.57
CA GLU A 716 -7.06 -9.89 20.36
C GLU A 716 -6.30 -9.48 19.08
N ASP A 717 -6.92 -8.75 18.14
CA ASP A 717 -6.28 -8.42 16.86
C ASP A 717 -5.03 -7.53 17.01
N CYS A 718 -4.90 -6.82 18.14
CA CYS A 718 -3.80 -5.88 18.41
C CYS A 718 -2.98 -6.16 19.67
N GLN A 719 -3.26 -7.26 20.35
CA GLN A 719 -2.66 -7.50 21.64
C GLN A 719 -2.63 -8.99 21.93
N CYS A 720 -1.69 -9.38 22.80
CA CYS A 720 -1.75 -10.69 23.41
C CYS A 720 -2.52 -10.57 24.72
N LEU A 721 -3.58 -11.38 24.84
CA LEU A 721 -4.37 -11.47 26.06
C LEU A 721 -3.67 -12.40 27.06
N ASP A 722 -3.85 -12.10 28.34
CA ASP A 722 -3.61 -13.05 29.41
C ASP A 722 -4.94 -13.77 29.61
N GLU A 723 -5.09 -14.96 29.02
CA GLU A 723 -6.29 -15.75 29.25
C GLU A 723 -6.49 -15.94 30.76
N ILE A 724 -7.70 -15.64 31.22
CA ILE A 724 -8.17 -16.10 32.51
C ILE A 724 -8.49 -17.58 32.27
N GLY A 725 -7.65 -18.48 32.78
CA GLY A 725 -7.87 -19.92 32.69
C GLY A 725 -9.25 -20.36 33.18
#